data_AF-A0A6J1U2T4-F1
#
_entry.id   AF-A0A6J1U2T4-F1
#
_cell.length_a   1.000
_cell.length_b   1.000
_cell.length_c   1.000
_cell.angle_alpha   90.00
_cell.angle_beta   90.00
_cell.angle_gamma   90.00
#
_symmetry.space_group_name_H-M   'P 1'
#
loop_
_entity.id
_entity.type
_entity.pdbx_description
1 polymer ?
#
loop_
_entity_poly.entity_id
_entity_poly.type
_entity_poly.pdbx_seq_one_letter_code
_entity_poly.pdbx_strand_id
1 'polypeptide(L)'
;MAVSLGEVAAVGGASRLRRQLESGSYAAEEYVKLLSQQSDGDRDLQEHRQRIQALSEETAQSLKRNVYQNYRQFIETAREISYLESEMYQLSHILTEQKGIMETVTQALLLQANVGEREDPAVVGARRAAAGATDPHTNPFLPLSANKDALANEEGRQRTLTTLLEKVEGCRDLLEGPGKYLVYNGDLVEYDADHMGQIQKVHAFLMNDCLLVAAWLPNRRGMYRYDALYPLDGLAVVNVKDNPPMKDMFKLLMFPESRIFQAENAKIKKEWLEVLEEAKRNRALSEKRRLEQEVPTRALPMPAEATNPFDVDEEEEEAAEEDKATPEEETVDLSLEWIQELPEDLDVCIAQRDFEGAVDLLDKLKEYLSDKPVTQVVRELRAKVDERVRQLTEVLVFELSPDRSLRGGPRATRRAVSQLIRLGQSTKACELFLKNREAAVHTAIRQLRIEGATLLYIHKLCHVFFTSLLETAREFETDFAGNSGCYSAFVVWARSTMRMFVDAFSKQVFDSKESLSTAAECVKVAKEHCKQLGDIGLDLTFIIHALLVKDIKEALQSYKDIIIEATKHRNSEEMWRRMNLMTPEALGKLREEMRSCGVTNFDQYTGDDCWVNLSYTVVAFTKQTMAFLEDALKLYFPELHMVLLESLMEIILVAIQHVDYSLRCEQDPEKKAFIRQNASFLYETVLPVVEKRFEEGVGKPAKQLQDLRNVSRLMRINPESTTSVV
;
A
#
# COMPACT_ATOMS: atom_id res chain seq x y z
N MET A 1 -46.87 -47.08 -43.98
CA MET A 1 -47.07 -45.62 -44.09
C MET A 1 -47.90 -44.98 -42.96
N ALA A 2 -48.50 -45.72 -42.02
CA ALA A 2 -49.30 -45.13 -40.93
C ALA A 2 -48.52 -44.73 -39.66
N VAL A 3 -47.23 -45.08 -39.55
CA VAL A 3 -46.41 -44.79 -38.35
C VAL A 3 -45.71 -43.43 -38.42
N SER A 4 -45.51 -42.86 -39.62
CA SER A 4 -44.83 -41.58 -39.82
C SER A 4 -45.73 -40.34 -39.61
N LEU A 5 -47.05 -40.51 -39.51
CA LEU A 5 -47.99 -39.39 -39.30
C LEU A 5 -48.19 -39.04 -37.81
N GLY A 6 -47.88 -39.97 -36.89
CA GLY A 6 -48.01 -39.77 -35.44
C GLY A 6 -46.91 -38.89 -34.83
N GLU A 7 -45.67 -39.06 -35.28
CA GLU A 7 -44.53 -38.25 -34.77
C GLU A 7 -44.56 -36.81 -35.29
N VAL A 8 -45.03 -36.57 -36.51
CA VAL A 8 -45.15 -35.22 -37.09
C VAL A 8 -46.26 -34.41 -36.40
N ALA A 9 -47.34 -35.06 -35.95
CA ALA A 9 -48.42 -34.41 -35.19
C ALA A 9 -47.97 -34.00 -33.77
N ALA A 10 -47.15 -34.81 -33.10
CA ALA A 10 -46.65 -34.53 -31.75
C ALA A 10 -45.67 -33.33 -31.71
N VAL A 11 -44.78 -33.22 -32.71
CA VAL A 11 -43.83 -32.09 -32.84
C VAL A 11 -44.53 -30.78 -33.17
N GLY A 12 -45.62 -30.83 -33.96
CA GLY A 12 -46.49 -29.68 -34.22
C GLY A 12 -47.24 -29.18 -32.98
N GLY A 13 -47.60 -30.09 -32.06
CA GLY A 13 -48.26 -29.76 -30.79
C GLY A 13 -47.35 -29.03 -29.80
N ALA A 14 -46.12 -29.50 -29.61
CA ALA A 14 -45.16 -28.89 -28.68
C ALA A 14 -44.72 -27.48 -29.13
N SER A 15 -44.49 -27.29 -30.42
CA SER A 15 -44.10 -26.00 -31.01
C SER A 15 -45.25 -24.97 -31.07
N ARG A 16 -46.50 -25.43 -31.12
CA ARG A 16 -47.70 -24.58 -31.01
C ARG A 16 -47.98 -24.19 -29.55
N LEU A 17 -47.81 -25.12 -28.62
CA LEU A 17 -47.92 -24.89 -27.18
C LEU A 17 -46.89 -23.87 -26.71
N ARG A 18 -45.63 -24.01 -27.13
CA ARG A 18 -44.55 -23.07 -26.83
C ARG A 18 -44.87 -21.64 -27.30
N ARG A 19 -45.36 -21.49 -28.55
CA ARG A 19 -45.78 -20.18 -29.10
C ARG A 19 -46.98 -19.56 -28.38
N GLN A 20 -47.90 -20.38 -27.86
CA GLN A 20 -49.04 -19.89 -27.07
C GLN A 20 -48.60 -19.40 -25.68
N LEU A 21 -47.67 -20.12 -25.04
CA LEU A 21 -47.11 -19.76 -23.73
C LEU A 21 -46.15 -18.57 -23.77
N GLU A 22 -45.44 -18.36 -24.89
CA GLU A 22 -44.54 -17.22 -25.12
C GLU A 22 -45.27 -15.92 -25.52
N SER A 23 -46.61 -15.97 -25.71
CA SER A 23 -47.38 -14.79 -26.10
C SER A 23 -47.57 -13.81 -24.92
N GLY A 24 -47.31 -12.52 -25.14
CA GLY A 24 -47.38 -11.48 -24.08
C GLY A 24 -48.77 -11.19 -23.52
N SER A 25 -49.83 -11.82 -24.07
CA SER A 25 -51.23 -11.70 -23.62
C SER A 25 -51.77 -13.02 -23.05
N TYR A 26 -50.90 -13.90 -22.55
CA TYR A 26 -51.28 -15.22 -22.05
C TYR A 26 -52.09 -15.15 -20.73
N ALA A 27 -53.33 -15.65 -20.76
CA ALA A 27 -54.19 -15.80 -19.58
C ALA A 27 -54.28 -17.28 -19.18
N ALA A 28 -53.62 -17.65 -18.08
CA ALA A 28 -53.53 -19.04 -17.63
C ALA A 28 -54.91 -19.68 -17.33
N GLU A 29 -55.85 -18.90 -16.78
CA GLU A 29 -57.19 -19.38 -16.44
C GLU A 29 -58.04 -19.70 -17.67
N GLU A 30 -57.97 -18.87 -18.72
CA GLU A 30 -58.68 -19.12 -19.99
C GLU A 30 -58.10 -20.33 -20.73
N TYR A 31 -56.78 -20.49 -20.69
CA TYR A 31 -56.08 -21.62 -21.29
C TYR A 31 -56.48 -22.94 -20.61
N VAL A 32 -56.51 -23.00 -19.28
CA VAL A 32 -56.94 -24.19 -18.53
C VAL A 32 -58.43 -24.49 -18.77
N LYS A 33 -59.26 -23.45 -18.88
CA LYS A 33 -60.69 -23.58 -19.18
C LYS A 33 -60.93 -24.15 -20.59
N LEU A 34 -60.19 -23.69 -21.59
CA LEU A 34 -60.25 -24.21 -22.96
C LEU A 34 -59.76 -25.66 -23.03
N LEU A 35 -58.67 -25.97 -22.32
CA LEU A 35 -58.10 -27.31 -22.24
C LEU A 35 -59.10 -28.30 -21.59
N SER A 36 -59.78 -27.89 -20.52
CA SER A 36 -60.80 -28.72 -19.86
C SER A 36 -62.07 -28.91 -20.69
N GLN A 37 -62.39 -27.96 -21.59
CA GLN A 37 -63.57 -28.07 -22.48
C GLN A 37 -63.32 -28.95 -23.71
N GLN A 38 -62.06 -29.11 -24.12
CA GLN A 38 -61.66 -29.90 -25.30
C GLN A 38 -61.21 -31.33 -24.96
N SER A 39 -61.03 -31.65 -23.68
CA SER A 39 -60.53 -32.96 -23.23
C SER A 39 -61.70 -33.83 -22.76
N ASP A 40 -61.97 -34.94 -23.44
CA ASP A 40 -63.09 -35.85 -23.12
C ASP A 40 -62.73 -36.92 -22.05
N GLY A 41 -61.52 -36.87 -21.47
CA GLY A 41 -61.11 -37.81 -20.42
C GLY A 41 -59.89 -37.40 -19.59
N ASP A 42 -59.77 -37.99 -18.38
CA ASP A 42 -58.68 -37.76 -17.42
C ASP A 42 -57.29 -38.08 -18.01
N ARG A 43 -57.22 -39.08 -18.89
CA ARG A 43 -55.99 -39.48 -19.57
C ARG A 43 -55.40 -38.38 -20.45
N ASP A 44 -56.26 -37.63 -21.14
CA ASP A 44 -55.81 -36.58 -22.08
C ASP A 44 -55.30 -35.35 -21.31
N LEU A 45 -55.96 -34.99 -20.19
CA LEU A 45 -55.50 -33.95 -19.27
C LEU A 45 -54.14 -34.31 -18.64
N GLN A 46 -53.95 -35.57 -18.27
CA GLN A 46 -52.70 -36.05 -17.69
C GLN A 46 -51.56 -36.05 -18.71
N GLU A 47 -51.84 -36.38 -19.97
CA GLU A 47 -50.87 -36.27 -21.07
C GLU A 47 -50.50 -34.82 -21.37
N HIS A 48 -51.48 -33.90 -21.39
CA HIS A 48 -51.22 -32.47 -21.56
C HIS A 48 -50.41 -31.88 -20.39
N ARG A 49 -50.69 -32.30 -19.15
CA ARG A 49 -49.89 -31.92 -17.97
C ARG A 49 -48.44 -32.41 -18.10
N GLN A 50 -48.23 -33.66 -18.52
CA GLN A 50 -46.88 -34.19 -18.75
C GLN A 50 -46.13 -33.42 -19.84
N ARG A 51 -46.80 -33.02 -20.93
CA ARG A 51 -46.20 -32.19 -21.99
C ARG A 51 -45.79 -30.81 -21.49
N ILE A 52 -46.62 -30.15 -20.67
CA ILE A 52 -46.28 -28.85 -20.06
C ILE A 52 -45.10 -29.00 -19.09
N GLN A 53 -45.09 -30.06 -18.29
CA GLN A 53 -44.01 -30.33 -17.34
C GLN A 53 -42.68 -30.60 -18.05
N ALA A 54 -42.69 -31.40 -19.12
CA ALA A 54 -41.51 -31.65 -19.95
C ALA A 54 -40.98 -30.35 -20.59
N LEU A 55 -41.86 -29.49 -21.11
CA LEU A 55 -41.48 -28.20 -21.68
C LEU A 55 -40.92 -27.24 -20.61
N SER A 56 -41.45 -27.28 -19.39
CA SER A 56 -40.93 -26.51 -18.25
C SER A 56 -39.52 -26.98 -17.84
N GLU A 57 -39.28 -28.28 -17.82
CA GLU A 57 -37.97 -28.85 -17.49
C GLU A 57 -36.94 -28.54 -18.59
N GLU A 58 -37.34 -28.65 -19.86
CA GLU A 58 -36.51 -28.30 -21.02
C GLU A 58 -36.14 -26.80 -21.02
N THR A 59 -37.11 -25.92 -20.78
CA THR A 59 -36.87 -24.47 -20.70
C THR A 59 -35.98 -24.11 -19.51
N ALA A 60 -36.18 -24.72 -18.34
CA ALA A 60 -35.31 -24.52 -17.19
C ALA A 60 -33.86 -24.96 -17.46
N GLN A 61 -33.67 -26.11 -18.12
CA GLN A 61 -32.34 -26.59 -18.52
C GLN A 61 -31.71 -25.70 -19.60
N SER A 62 -32.48 -25.25 -20.58
CA SER A 62 -32.01 -24.31 -21.62
C SER A 62 -31.61 -22.97 -21.01
N LEU A 63 -32.38 -22.44 -20.06
CA LEU A 63 -32.10 -21.19 -19.38
C LEU A 63 -30.86 -21.32 -18.50
N LYS A 64 -30.73 -22.45 -17.77
CA LYS A 64 -29.51 -22.78 -17.03
C LYS A 64 -28.30 -22.82 -17.96
N ARG A 65 -28.37 -23.52 -19.10
CA ARG A 65 -27.26 -23.64 -20.06
C ARG A 65 -26.90 -22.29 -20.69
N ASN A 66 -27.89 -21.47 -21.03
CA ASN A 66 -27.70 -20.14 -21.58
C ASN A 66 -27.06 -19.19 -20.54
N VAL A 67 -27.53 -19.25 -19.29
CA VAL A 67 -26.92 -18.51 -18.18
C VAL A 67 -25.47 -18.96 -17.96
N TYR A 68 -25.17 -20.27 -17.92
CA TYR A 68 -23.79 -20.76 -17.76
C TYR A 68 -22.89 -20.39 -18.95
N GLN A 69 -23.40 -20.43 -20.17
CA GLN A 69 -22.64 -20.03 -21.37
C GLN A 69 -22.31 -18.53 -21.34
N ASN A 70 -23.29 -17.69 -20.96
CA ASN A 70 -23.09 -16.24 -20.89
C ASN A 70 -22.47 -15.79 -19.56
N TYR A 71 -22.35 -16.66 -18.55
CA TYR A 71 -21.84 -16.34 -17.22
C TYR A 71 -20.42 -15.78 -17.28
N ARG A 72 -19.58 -16.36 -18.14
CA ARG A 72 -18.21 -15.90 -18.34
C ARG A 72 -18.18 -14.50 -18.94
N GLN A 73 -18.97 -14.25 -19.97
CA GLN A 73 -19.07 -12.94 -20.61
C GLN A 73 -19.66 -11.88 -19.66
N PHE A 74 -20.66 -12.23 -18.84
CA PHE A 74 -21.22 -11.32 -17.83
C PHE A 74 -20.21 -10.99 -16.71
N ILE A 75 -19.41 -11.97 -16.27
CA ILE A 75 -18.37 -11.71 -15.27
C ILE A 75 -17.24 -10.85 -15.87
N GLU A 76 -16.83 -11.13 -17.11
CA GLU A 76 -15.80 -10.37 -17.81
C GLU A 76 -16.27 -8.92 -18.04
N THR A 77 -17.49 -8.70 -18.55
CA THR A 77 -18.05 -7.34 -18.69
C THR A 77 -18.27 -6.64 -17.35
N ALA A 78 -18.76 -7.32 -16.31
CA ALA A 78 -18.90 -6.71 -14.99
C ALA A 78 -17.55 -6.31 -14.38
N ARG A 79 -16.51 -7.12 -14.62
CA ARG A 79 -15.13 -6.81 -14.20
C ARG A 79 -14.56 -5.63 -15.00
N GLU A 80 -14.78 -5.57 -16.30
CA GLU A 80 -14.38 -4.43 -17.14
C GLU A 80 -15.08 -3.14 -16.72
N ILE A 81 -16.39 -3.19 -16.41
CA ILE A 81 -17.14 -2.03 -15.89
C ILE A 81 -16.55 -1.54 -14.57
N SER A 82 -16.23 -2.46 -13.65
CA SER A 82 -15.61 -2.09 -12.37
C SER A 82 -14.20 -1.51 -12.53
N TYR A 83 -13.43 -2.02 -13.50
CA TYR A 83 -12.11 -1.48 -13.83
C TYR A 83 -12.22 -0.07 -14.43
N LEU A 84 -13.13 0.14 -15.37
CA LEU A 84 -13.46 1.45 -15.95
C LEU A 84 -13.93 2.46 -14.90
N GLU A 85 -14.74 2.02 -13.93
CA GLU A 85 -15.19 2.87 -12.82
C GLU A 85 -13.99 3.34 -11.97
N SER A 86 -13.07 2.44 -11.64
CA SER A 86 -11.84 2.79 -10.92
C SER A 86 -10.96 3.78 -11.69
N GLU A 87 -10.75 3.56 -12.99
CA GLU A 87 -9.99 4.50 -13.84
C GLU A 87 -10.69 5.87 -13.95
N MET A 88 -12.02 5.89 -14.02
CA MET A 88 -12.80 7.13 -14.04
C MET A 88 -12.66 7.90 -12.72
N TYR A 89 -12.66 7.21 -11.57
CA TYR A 89 -12.40 7.82 -10.27
C TYR A 89 -10.97 8.39 -10.17
N GLN A 90 -9.97 7.66 -10.66
CA GLN A 90 -8.59 8.16 -10.72
C GLN A 90 -8.48 9.40 -11.62
N LEU A 91 -9.11 9.39 -12.79
CA LEU A 91 -9.13 10.53 -13.69
C LEU A 91 -9.84 11.73 -13.06
N SER A 92 -10.97 11.52 -12.38
CA SER A 92 -11.67 12.56 -11.64
C SER A 92 -10.78 13.16 -10.54
N HIS A 93 -10.00 12.34 -9.83
CA HIS A 93 -9.06 12.81 -8.82
C HIS A 93 -7.96 13.67 -9.46
N ILE A 94 -7.33 13.19 -10.53
CA ILE A 94 -6.27 13.93 -11.25
C ILE A 94 -6.80 15.25 -11.81
N LEU A 95 -8.03 15.27 -12.37
CA LEU A 95 -8.65 16.51 -12.84
C LEU A 95 -8.94 17.50 -11.70
N THR A 96 -9.32 16.98 -10.53
CA THR A 96 -9.55 17.81 -9.33
C THR A 96 -8.23 18.39 -8.82
N GLU A 97 -7.17 17.59 -8.83
CA GLU A 97 -5.82 18.00 -8.46
C GLU A 97 -5.26 19.04 -9.44
N GLN A 98 -5.38 18.81 -10.75
CA GLN A 98 -4.98 19.76 -11.79
C GLN A 98 -5.77 21.07 -11.69
N LYS A 99 -7.07 21.02 -11.38
CA LYS A 99 -7.88 22.20 -11.11
C LYS A 99 -7.33 22.97 -9.89
N GLY A 100 -6.99 22.28 -8.81
CA GLY A 100 -6.36 22.89 -7.63
C GLY A 100 -4.99 23.51 -7.94
N ILE A 101 -4.18 22.85 -8.77
CA ILE A 101 -2.89 23.40 -9.23
C ILE A 101 -3.13 24.65 -10.10
N MET A 102 -4.11 24.64 -11.00
CA MET A 102 -4.46 25.82 -11.78
C MET A 102 -4.97 26.98 -10.90
N GLU A 103 -5.79 26.70 -9.89
CA GLU A 103 -6.29 27.70 -8.93
C GLU A 103 -5.15 28.30 -8.10
N THR A 104 -4.20 27.48 -7.67
CA THR A 104 -3.01 27.94 -6.93
C THR A 104 -2.03 28.70 -7.81
N VAL A 105 -1.81 28.28 -9.06
CA VAL A 105 -0.98 29.02 -10.04
C VAL A 105 -1.63 30.33 -10.44
N THR A 106 -2.95 30.37 -10.66
CA THR A 106 -3.66 31.63 -10.93
C THR A 106 -3.65 32.57 -9.72
N GLN A 107 -3.79 32.05 -8.49
CA GLN A 107 -3.55 32.86 -7.29
C GLN A 107 -2.11 33.36 -7.18
N ALA A 108 -1.11 32.53 -7.49
CA ALA A 108 0.30 32.92 -7.46
C ALA A 108 0.60 34.00 -8.52
N LEU A 109 0.02 33.91 -9.71
CA LEU A 109 0.14 34.93 -10.75
C LEU A 109 -0.59 36.23 -10.38
N LEU A 110 -1.76 36.14 -9.71
CA LEU A 110 -2.44 37.32 -9.16
C LEU A 110 -1.63 37.98 -8.03
N LEU A 111 -0.94 37.18 -7.20
CA LEU A 111 -0.02 37.69 -6.18
C LEU A 111 1.24 38.32 -6.81
N GLN A 112 1.77 37.76 -7.90
CA GLN A 112 2.89 38.34 -8.64
C GLN A 112 2.50 39.64 -9.36
N ALA A 113 1.27 39.76 -9.86
CA ALA A 113 0.75 40.99 -10.45
C ALA A 113 0.60 42.12 -9.40
N ASN A 114 0.33 41.79 -8.14
CA ASN A 114 0.23 42.76 -7.04
C ASN A 114 1.58 43.14 -6.38
N VAL A 115 2.70 42.50 -6.76
CA VAL A 115 4.05 42.83 -6.25
C VAL A 115 4.81 43.76 -7.20
N GLY A 116 4.27 44.05 -8.39
CA GLY A 116 4.86 44.93 -9.41
C GLY A 116 4.84 46.44 -9.14
N GLU A 117 4.26 46.91 -8.03
CA GLU A 117 4.14 48.36 -7.71
C GLU A 117 4.79 48.77 -6.37
N ARG A 118 5.91 48.17 -5.98
CA ARG A 118 6.79 48.75 -4.95
C ARG A 118 8.25 48.68 -5.36
N GLU A 119 8.69 49.71 -6.07
CA GLU A 119 10.10 50.01 -6.33
C GLU A 119 10.77 50.57 -5.06
N ASP A 120 11.95 50.04 -4.72
CA ASP A 120 12.91 50.69 -3.81
C ASP A 120 14.26 50.88 -4.54
N PRO A 121 14.82 52.11 -4.62
CA PRO A 121 15.94 52.46 -5.48
C PRO A 121 17.27 52.45 -4.72
N ALA A 122 17.96 51.31 -4.62
CA ALA A 122 19.27 51.30 -3.96
C ALA A 122 20.29 50.26 -4.45
N VAL A 123 20.25 49.74 -5.69
CA VAL A 123 21.37 48.89 -6.19
C VAL A 123 21.65 49.07 -7.69
N VAL A 124 21.82 50.31 -8.15
CA VAL A 124 22.24 50.61 -9.55
C VAL A 124 23.68 51.16 -9.63
N GLY A 125 24.37 51.31 -8.49
CA GLY A 125 25.68 51.97 -8.42
C GLY A 125 26.93 51.14 -8.69
N ALA A 126 26.85 49.81 -8.86
CA ALA A 126 28.05 48.95 -8.73
C ALA A 126 28.53 48.21 -9.99
N ARG A 127 28.00 48.48 -11.19
CA ARG A 127 28.46 47.78 -12.43
C ARG A 127 28.78 48.68 -13.63
N ARG A 128 28.92 49.99 -13.42
CA ARG A 128 29.17 50.97 -14.50
C ARG A 128 30.55 51.65 -14.45
N ALA A 129 31.58 50.92 -14.02
CA ALA A 129 32.95 51.42 -13.99
C ALA A 129 33.97 50.35 -14.44
N ALA A 130 33.94 49.98 -15.73
CA ALA A 130 35.07 49.36 -16.43
C ALA A 130 34.94 49.42 -17.96
N ALA A 131 34.25 50.45 -18.49
CA ALA A 131 34.24 50.75 -19.92
C ALA A 131 34.99 52.07 -20.13
N GLY A 132 36.19 52.00 -20.72
CA GLY A 132 36.93 53.20 -21.12
C GLY A 132 38.43 53.00 -21.28
N ALA A 133 38.86 52.34 -22.36
CA ALA A 133 40.08 52.70 -23.10
C ALA A 133 40.10 51.93 -24.42
N THR A 134 39.81 52.64 -25.50
CA THR A 134 40.06 52.26 -26.88
C THR A 134 41.56 52.26 -27.17
N ASP A 135 42.06 51.31 -27.96
CA ASP A 135 42.77 51.69 -29.18
C ASP A 135 42.94 50.52 -30.19
N PRO A 136 43.05 50.84 -31.50
CA PRO A 136 42.82 49.95 -32.63
C PRO A 136 44.13 49.43 -33.26
N HIS A 137 43.97 48.40 -34.11
CA HIS A 137 44.96 47.75 -35.00
C HIS A 137 45.58 46.43 -34.51
N THR A 138 44.88 45.33 -34.80
CA THR A 138 45.48 44.16 -35.49
C THR A 138 44.38 43.26 -36.05
N ASN A 139 44.32 43.12 -37.38
CA ASN A 139 43.62 42.03 -38.09
C ASN A 139 44.55 40.81 -38.10
N PRO A 140 44.08 39.54 -38.10
CA PRO A 140 43.36 39.02 -39.27
C PRO A 140 42.32 37.88 -39.03
N PHE A 141 41.33 37.81 -39.93
CA PHE A 141 40.70 36.60 -40.51
C PHE A 141 40.35 35.38 -39.61
N LEU A 142 39.04 35.15 -39.40
CA LEU A 142 38.26 33.95 -39.82
C LEU A 142 36.80 34.06 -39.29
N PRO A 143 35.75 33.73 -40.08
CA PRO A 143 34.36 33.88 -39.65
C PRO A 143 33.91 32.67 -38.81
N LEU A 144 33.69 32.88 -37.52
CA LEU A 144 33.11 31.89 -36.58
C LEU A 144 31.62 32.16 -36.27
N SER A 145 30.89 32.86 -37.15
CA SER A 145 29.51 33.28 -36.87
C SER A 145 28.41 32.43 -37.52
N ALA A 146 28.73 31.27 -38.11
CA ALA A 146 27.70 30.38 -38.68
C ALA A 146 27.20 29.29 -37.70
N ASN A 147 27.95 28.98 -36.63
CA ASN A 147 27.64 27.84 -35.74
C ASN A 147 26.76 28.17 -34.52
N LYS A 148 26.51 29.44 -34.20
CA LYS A 148 25.61 29.82 -33.09
C LYS A 148 24.13 29.75 -33.47
N ASP A 149 23.81 30.05 -34.73
CA ASP A 149 22.42 29.98 -35.22
C ASP A 149 21.98 28.52 -35.47
N ALA A 150 22.91 27.62 -35.79
CA ALA A 150 22.61 26.20 -36.00
C ALA A 150 22.21 25.47 -34.70
N LEU A 151 22.93 25.72 -33.58
CA LEU A 151 22.64 25.09 -32.29
C LEU A 151 21.30 25.57 -31.70
N ALA A 152 20.98 26.86 -31.86
CA ALA A 152 19.70 27.43 -31.42
C ALA A 152 18.50 26.88 -32.23
N ASN A 153 18.72 26.57 -33.52
CA ASN A 153 17.69 25.98 -34.39
C ASN A 153 17.47 24.48 -34.09
N GLU A 154 18.53 23.75 -33.70
CA GLU A 154 18.43 22.35 -33.24
C GLU A 154 17.65 22.22 -31.91
N GLU A 155 17.92 23.10 -30.93
CA GLU A 155 17.15 23.14 -29.67
C GLU A 155 15.67 23.48 -29.90
N GLY A 156 15.36 24.38 -30.84
CA GLY A 156 13.98 24.71 -31.21
C GLY A 156 13.23 23.53 -31.85
N ARG A 157 13.91 22.76 -32.70
CA ARG A 157 13.38 21.54 -33.34
C ARG A 157 13.19 20.41 -32.33
N GLN A 158 14.07 20.29 -31.34
CA GLN A 158 13.93 19.35 -30.22
C GLN A 158 12.69 19.65 -29.36
N ARG A 159 12.46 20.92 -28.99
CA ARG A 159 11.25 21.31 -28.23
C ARG A 159 9.95 21.05 -29.00
N THR A 160 9.98 21.22 -30.32
CA THR A 160 8.85 20.92 -31.20
C THR A 160 8.59 19.40 -31.27
N LEU A 161 9.66 18.59 -31.34
CA LEU A 161 9.59 17.13 -31.31
C LEU A 161 8.95 16.64 -30.00
N THR A 162 9.37 17.17 -28.84
CA THR A 162 8.82 16.78 -27.53
C THR A 162 7.31 17.07 -27.45
N THR A 163 6.88 18.27 -27.85
CA THR A 163 5.46 18.66 -27.87
C THR A 163 4.60 17.79 -28.79
N LEU A 164 5.15 17.29 -29.90
CA LEU A 164 4.43 16.44 -30.84
C LEU A 164 4.39 14.97 -30.40
N LEU A 165 5.45 14.47 -29.75
CA LEU A 165 5.50 13.10 -29.23
C LEU A 165 4.67 12.91 -27.96
N GLU A 166 4.39 13.97 -27.19
CA GLU A 166 3.40 13.92 -26.09
C GLU A 166 1.99 13.51 -26.55
N LYS A 167 1.68 13.71 -27.85
CA LYS A 167 0.42 13.30 -28.46
C LYS A 167 0.40 11.85 -28.95
N VAL A 168 1.53 11.14 -28.88
CA VAL A 168 1.68 9.74 -29.31
C VAL A 168 1.71 8.83 -28.08
N GLU A 169 0.65 8.06 -27.86
CA GLU A 169 0.59 7.06 -26.79
C GLU A 169 1.59 5.92 -27.09
N GLY A 170 2.49 5.63 -26.14
CA GLY A 170 3.47 4.52 -26.21
C GLY A 170 4.93 4.91 -26.46
N CYS A 171 5.27 6.20 -26.56
CA CYS A 171 6.62 6.67 -26.97
C CYS A 171 7.50 7.28 -25.86
N ARG A 172 7.22 7.07 -24.56
CA ARG A 172 8.02 7.71 -23.49
C ARG A 172 9.44 7.17 -23.35
N ASP A 173 9.67 5.88 -23.62
CA ASP A 173 10.95 5.22 -23.32
C ASP A 173 12.01 5.34 -24.44
N LEU A 174 11.66 5.88 -25.62
CA LEU A 174 12.56 5.99 -26.78
C LEU A 174 13.30 7.33 -26.88
N LEU A 175 13.06 8.23 -25.92
CA LEU A 175 13.55 9.61 -25.85
C LEU A 175 14.94 9.75 -25.20
N GLU A 176 15.55 8.69 -24.67
CA GLU A 176 16.82 8.75 -23.93
C GLU A 176 18.09 8.80 -24.81
N GLY A 177 17.97 9.22 -26.08
CA GLY A 177 19.12 9.45 -26.96
C GLY A 177 19.46 10.94 -27.08
N PRO A 178 20.59 11.44 -26.54
CA PRO A 178 21.01 12.83 -26.74
C PRO A 178 21.30 13.08 -28.23
N GLY A 179 20.55 14.01 -28.86
CA GLY A 179 20.80 14.47 -30.24
C GLY A 179 19.70 14.20 -31.26
N LYS A 180 18.53 13.66 -30.90
CA LYS A 180 17.41 13.47 -31.85
C LYS A 180 16.66 14.76 -32.10
N TYR A 181 16.43 15.14 -33.36
CA TYR A 181 15.59 16.30 -33.73
C TYR A 181 14.66 15.96 -34.90
N LEU A 182 13.53 16.66 -34.98
CA LEU A 182 12.55 16.47 -36.04
C LEU A 182 13.05 17.08 -37.36
N VAL A 183 13.04 16.27 -38.42
CA VAL A 183 13.36 16.70 -39.80
C VAL A 183 12.09 17.05 -40.55
N TYR A 184 11.06 16.18 -40.50
CA TYR A 184 9.79 16.38 -41.20
C TYR A 184 8.65 15.57 -40.55
N ASN A 185 7.43 16.06 -40.67
CA ASN A 185 6.23 15.35 -40.20
C ASN A 185 5.05 15.57 -41.14
N GLY A 186 4.16 14.58 -41.25
CA GLY A 186 3.00 14.66 -42.12
C GLY A 186 2.07 13.45 -42.04
N ASP A 187 0.84 13.65 -42.50
CA ASP A 187 -0.19 12.63 -42.56
C ASP A 187 -0.04 11.77 -43.83
N LEU A 188 -0.17 10.46 -43.67
CA LEU A 188 -0.10 9.46 -44.74
C LEU A 188 -1.23 8.44 -44.56
N VAL A 189 -1.56 7.71 -45.63
CA VAL A 189 -2.53 6.62 -45.59
C VAL A 189 -1.83 5.32 -45.94
N GLU A 190 -1.93 4.33 -45.06
CA GLU A 190 -1.34 3.01 -45.26
C GLU A 190 -2.26 2.11 -46.08
N TYR A 191 -1.65 1.39 -47.03
CA TYR A 191 -2.30 0.38 -47.86
C TYR A 191 -1.65 -0.99 -47.65
N ASP A 192 -2.48 -2.02 -47.74
CA ASP A 192 -2.03 -3.41 -47.73
C ASP A 192 -1.16 -3.71 -48.96
N ALA A 193 -0.01 -4.35 -48.73
CA ALA A 193 0.95 -4.69 -49.77
C ALA A 193 0.42 -5.77 -50.73
N ASP A 194 -0.49 -6.63 -50.25
CA ASP A 194 -1.00 -7.77 -51.01
C ASP A 194 -2.39 -7.52 -51.61
N HIS A 195 -3.32 -6.92 -50.86
CA HIS A 195 -4.71 -6.70 -51.31
C HIS A 195 -5.02 -5.28 -51.80
N MET A 196 -4.07 -4.34 -51.71
CA MET A 196 -4.24 -2.93 -52.10
C MET A 196 -5.46 -2.24 -51.45
N GLY A 197 -5.88 -2.74 -50.29
CA GLY A 197 -6.94 -2.15 -49.47
C GLY A 197 -6.38 -1.08 -48.54
N GLN A 198 -7.14 0.00 -48.32
CA GLN A 198 -6.79 1.03 -47.34
C GLN A 198 -6.87 0.43 -45.91
N ILE A 199 -5.74 0.42 -45.19
CA ILE A 199 -5.66 -0.12 -43.82
C ILE A 199 -6.01 0.96 -42.81
N GLN A 200 -5.19 2.00 -42.73
CA GLN A 200 -5.31 3.01 -41.68
C GLN A 200 -4.71 4.36 -42.09
N LYS A 201 -5.15 5.43 -41.43
CA LYS A 201 -4.49 6.73 -41.50
C LYS A 201 -3.37 6.76 -40.49
N VAL A 202 -2.18 7.18 -40.90
CA VAL A 202 -0.98 7.23 -40.07
C VAL A 202 -0.37 8.64 -40.11
N HIS A 203 0.28 9.04 -39.03
CA HIS A 203 1.12 10.22 -38.98
C HIS A 203 2.58 9.76 -38.89
N ALA A 204 3.40 10.19 -39.85
CA ALA A 204 4.81 9.84 -39.89
C ALA A 204 5.65 11.01 -39.35
N PHE A 205 6.59 10.69 -38.46
CA PHE A 205 7.57 11.60 -37.89
C PHE A 205 8.97 11.15 -38.31
N LEU A 206 9.63 11.92 -39.17
CA LEU A 206 11.00 11.67 -39.59
C LEU A 206 11.97 12.43 -38.68
N MET A 207 12.78 11.68 -37.96
CA MET A 207 13.89 12.17 -37.15
C MET A 207 15.23 11.99 -37.89
N ASN A 208 16.31 12.51 -37.31
CA ASN A 208 17.66 12.40 -37.86
C ASN A 208 18.20 10.97 -37.95
N ASP A 209 17.73 10.05 -37.11
CA ASP A 209 18.18 8.66 -37.04
C ASP A 209 17.07 7.63 -37.34
N CYS A 210 15.80 7.98 -37.20
CA CYS A 210 14.70 7.04 -37.40
C CYS A 210 13.43 7.69 -37.97
N LEU A 211 12.62 6.88 -38.64
CA LEU A 211 11.27 7.22 -39.07
C LEU A 211 10.27 6.53 -38.15
N LEU A 212 9.49 7.32 -37.41
CA LEU A 212 8.41 6.85 -36.56
C LEU A 212 7.08 6.93 -37.33
N VAL A 213 6.31 5.86 -37.33
CA VAL A 213 4.96 5.81 -37.88
C VAL A 213 3.99 5.61 -36.72
N ALA A 214 2.98 6.47 -36.62
CA ALA A 214 1.96 6.42 -35.58
C ALA A 214 0.57 6.33 -36.19
N ALA A 215 -0.26 5.38 -35.75
CA ALA A 215 -1.60 5.16 -36.27
C ALA A 215 -2.61 6.13 -35.64
N TRP A 216 -3.56 6.63 -36.43
CA TRP A 216 -4.61 7.53 -35.96
C TRP A 216 -5.60 6.83 -35.01
N LEU A 217 -5.88 7.39 -33.83
CA LEU A 217 -6.93 6.86 -32.95
C LEU A 217 -8.32 7.36 -33.36
N PRO A 218 -9.30 6.48 -33.67
CA PRO A 218 -10.65 6.90 -34.06
C PRO A 218 -11.41 7.65 -32.97
N ASN A 219 -11.09 7.40 -31.68
CA ASN A 219 -11.88 7.84 -30.53
C ASN A 219 -11.33 9.07 -29.78
N ARG A 220 -10.15 9.60 -30.16
CA ARG A 220 -9.54 10.78 -29.52
C ARG A 220 -8.89 11.69 -30.57
N ARG A 221 -9.48 12.86 -30.81
CA ARG A 221 -8.99 13.82 -31.81
C ARG A 221 -7.58 14.32 -31.45
N GLY A 222 -6.61 14.08 -32.34
CA GLY A 222 -5.24 14.58 -32.20
C GLY A 222 -4.31 13.72 -31.35
N MET A 223 -4.70 12.49 -31.01
CA MET A 223 -3.84 11.48 -30.40
C MET A 223 -3.55 10.34 -31.37
N TYR A 224 -2.31 9.87 -31.34
CA TYR A 224 -1.83 8.79 -32.20
C TYR A 224 -1.34 7.63 -31.34
N ARG A 225 -1.44 6.40 -31.84
CA ARG A 225 -0.81 5.22 -31.23
C ARG A 225 0.54 4.99 -31.87
N TYR A 226 1.57 4.69 -31.09
CA TYR A 226 2.79 4.09 -31.63
C TYR A 226 2.47 2.86 -32.48
N ASP A 227 2.94 2.82 -33.73
CA ASP A 227 2.73 1.69 -34.64
C ASP A 227 4.08 1.03 -35.01
N ALA A 228 5.04 1.78 -35.53
CA ALA A 228 6.36 1.24 -35.87
C ALA A 228 7.47 2.29 -35.85
N LEU A 229 8.72 1.86 -35.57
CA LEU A 229 9.92 2.68 -35.64
C LEU A 229 10.94 2.05 -36.61
N TYR A 230 11.35 2.77 -37.65
CA TYR A 230 12.31 2.31 -38.63
C TYR A 230 13.65 3.05 -38.50
N PRO A 231 14.74 2.37 -38.14
CA PRO A 231 16.09 2.93 -38.26
C PRO A 231 16.42 3.23 -39.73
N LEU A 232 17.00 4.40 -40.01
CA LEU A 232 17.34 4.80 -41.38
C LEU A 232 18.40 3.91 -42.05
N ASP A 233 19.21 3.16 -41.30
CA ASP A 233 20.32 2.33 -41.82
C ASP A 233 19.85 1.14 -42.69
N GLY A 234 18.62 0.66 -42.49
CA GLY A 234 18.03 -0.45 -43.27
C GLY A 234 16.92 -0.04 -44.24
N LEU A 235 16.47 1.23 -44.22
CA LEU A 235 15.19 1.64 -44.81
C LEU A 235 15.27 1.89 -46.31
N ALA A 236 14.82 0.97 -47.16
CA ALA A 236 14.74 1.21 -48.60
C ALA A 236 13.41 1.87 -48.98
N VAL A 237 13.47 3.06 -49.60
CA VAL A 237 12.29 3.81 -50.04
C VAL A 237 12.16 3.67 -51.56
N VAL A 238 11.04 3.13 -52.03
CA VAL A 238 10.77 2.90 -53.45
C VAL A 238 9.61 3.75 -53.91
N ASN A 239 9.85 4.61 -54.89
CA ASN A 239 8.79 5.38 -55.53
C ASN A 239 7.92 4.47 -56.42
N VAL A 240 6.62 4.38 -56.13
CA VAL A 240 5.68 3.62 -56.95
C VAL A 240 5.21 4.51 -58.10
N LYS A 241 5.34 4.04 -59.34
CA LYS A 241 4.88 4.77 -60.53
C LYS A 241 3.36 4.88 -60.54
N ASP A 242 2.84 6.04 -60.91
CA ASP A 242 1.41 6.29 -60.92
C ASP A 242 0.73 5.44 -62.00
N ASN A 243 -0.11 4.50 -61.58
CA ASN A 243 -0.90 3.64 -62.45
C ASN A 243 -2.24 3.33 -61.74
N PRO A 244 -3.41 3.77 -62.24
CA PRO A 244 -4.69 3.59 -61.53
C PRO A 244 -4.91 2.10 -61.17
N PRO A 245 -5.15 1.74 -59.89
CA PRO A 245 -5.58 2.56 -58.73
C PRO A 245 -4.48 3.19 -57.85
N MET A 246 -3.20 3.02 -58.20
CA MET A 246 -2.03 3.52 -57.49
C MET A 246 -1.71 4.97 -57.90
N LYS A 247 -2.17 5.95 -57.14
CA LYS A 247 -1.85 7.37 -57.35
C LYS A 247 -1.18 7.95 -56.11
N ASP A 248 -0.05 8.61 -56.29
CA ASP A 248 0.67 9.32 -55.23
C ASP A 248 1.14 8.41 -54.08
N MET A 249 1.55 7.18 -54.41
CA MET A 249 2.04 6.17 -53.45
C MET A 249 3.56 5.98 -53.48
N PHE A 250 4.15 5.64 -52.34
CA PHE A 250 5.52 5.16 -52.20
C PHE A 250 5.60 3.97 -51.23
N LYS A 251 6.62 3.15 -51.37
CA LYS A 251 6.79 1.89 -50.62
C LYS A 251 8.01 1.95 -49.72
N LEU A 252 7.85 1.58 -48.46
CA LEU A 252 8.94 1.40 -47.49
C LEU A 252 9.25 -0.10 -47.37
N LEU A 253 10.51 -0.46 -47.61
CA LEU A 253 11.04 -1.80 -47.54
C LEU A 253 12.02 -1.87 -46.38
N MET A 254 11.70 -2.71 -45.38
CA MET A 254 12.54 -3.00 -44.21
C MET A 254 12.40 -4.49 -43.92
N PHE A 255 13.42 -5.30 -44.21
CA PHE A 255 13.32 -6.75 -44.04
C PHE A 255 12.83 -7.14 -42.63
N PRO A 256 11.80 -7.99 -42.49
CA PRO A 256 11.07 -8.75 -43.52
C PRO A 256 9.80 -8.08 -44.08
N GLU A 257 9.49 -6.84 -43.67
CA GLU A 257 8.23 -6.15 -43.94
C GLU A 257 8.30 -5.13 -45.10
N SER A 258 7.16 -4.98 -45.77
CA SER A 258 6.99 -4.14 -46.95
C SER A 258 5.68 -3.37 -46.79
N ARG A 259 5.72 -2.05 -46.60
CA ARG A 259 4.53 -1.20 -46.37
C ARG A 259 4.36 -0.15 -47.46
N ILE A 260 3.12 0.10 -47.88
CA ILE A 260 2.80 1.07 -48.92
C ILE A 260 2.06 2.25 -48.30
N PHE A 261 2.51 3.47 -48.60
CA PHE A 261 1.91 4.71 -48.11
C PHE A 261 1.47 5.59 -49.28
N GLN A 262 0.26 6.12 -49.17
CA GLN A 262 -0.28 7.14 -50.06
C GLN A 262 -0.16 8.52 -49.41
N ALA A 263 0.44 9.45 -50.15
CA ALA A 263 0.47 10.87 -49.78
C ALA A 263 -0.78 11.59 -50.29
N GLU A 264 -1.13 12.71 -49.67
CA GLU A 264 -2.31 13.49 -50.05
C GLU A 264 -2.23 14.05 -51.49
N ASN A 265 -1.02 14.40 -51.95
CA ASN A 265 -0.78 14.94 -53.29
C ASN A 265 0.60 14.52 -53.83
N ALA A 266 0.76 14.51 -55.17
CA ALA A 266 2.04 14.28 -55.85
C ALA A 266 3.19 15.16 -55.34
N LYS A 267 2.88 16.40 -54.94
CA LYS A 267 3.84 17.35 -54.36
C LYS A 267 4.36 16.86 -53.01
N ILE A 268 3.47 16.42 -52.12
CA ILE A 268 3.82 15.91 -50.78
C ILE A 268 4.57 14.57 -50.88
N LYS A 269 4.19 13.70 -51.83
CA LYS A 269 4.96 12.48 -52.14
C LYS A 269 6.40 12.81 -52.54
N LYS A 270 6.58 13.79 -53.42
CA LYS A 270 7.91 14.21 -53.87
C LYS A 270 8.73 14.82 -52.71
N GLU A 271 8.10 15.65 -51.88
CA GLU A 271 8.72 16.19 -50.65
C GLU A 271 9.14 15.07 -49.69
N TRP A 272 8.29 14.08 -49.41
CA TRP A 272 8.64 12.93 -48.57
C TRP A 272 9.83 12.14 -49.10
N LEU A 273 9.86 11.85 -50.40
CA LEU A 273 10.97 11.11 -51.03
C LEU A 273 12.28 11.90 -50.97
N GLU A 274 12.24 13.20 -51.28
CA GLU A 274 13.41 14.09 -51.23
C GLU A 274 13.97 14.20 -49.81
N VAL A 275 13.11 14.43 -48.81
CA VAL A 275 13.53 14.60 -47.42
C VAL A 275 14.01 13.26 -46.82
N LEU A 276 13.40 12.13 -47.17
CA LEU A 276 13.88 10.81 -46.74
C LEU A 276 15.25 10.48 -47.33
N GLU A 277 15.48 10.74 -48.62
CA GLU A 277 16.80 10.55 -49.24
C GLU A 277 17.85 11.49 -48.65
N GLU A 278 17.48 12.74 -48.36
CA GLU A 278 18.35 13.71 -47.72
C GLU A 278 18.71 13.30 -46.29
N ALA A 279 17.75 12.83 -45.50
CA ALA A 279 17.99 12.33 -44.15
C ALA A 279 18.92 11.10 -44.14
N LYS A 280 18.72 10.14 -45.07
CA LYS A 280 19.62 8.98 -45.22
C LYS A 280 21.04 9.39 -45.63
N ARG A 281 21.17 10.36 -46.56
CA ARG A 281 22.47 10.88 -47.00
C ARG A 281 23.19 11.60 -45.86
N ASN A 282 22.48 12.42 -45.09
CA ASN A 282 23.05 13.14 -43.94
C ASN A 282 23.50 12.20 -42.83
N ARG A 283 22.78 11.08 -42.61
CA ARG A 283 23.19 10.03 -41.67
C ARG A 283 24.44 9.27 -42.12
N ALA A 284 24.51 8.88 -43.40
CA ALA A 284 25.72 8.24 -43.94
C ALA A 284 26.95 9.18 -43.86
N LEU A 285 26.75 10.49 -44.04
CA LEU A 285 27.79 11.51 -43.90
C LEU A 285 28.21 11.72 -42.43
N SER A 286 27.28 11.67 -41.47
CA SER A 286 27.59 11.81 -40.04
C SER A 286 28.29 10.57 -39.48
N GLU A 287 27.89 9.37 -39.92
CA GLU A 287 28.55 8.10 -39.56
C GLU A 287 29.99 8.05 -40.11
N LYS A 288 30.19 8.44 -41.38
CA LYS A 288 31.53 8.52 -41.97
C LYS A 288 32.42 9.52 -41.23
N ARG A 289 31.89 10.67 -40.82
CA ARG A 289 32.62 11.65 -39.98
C ARG A 289 32.93 11.12 -38.58
N ARG A 290 32.06 10.29 -37.99
CA ARG A 290 32.31 9.66 -36.68
C ARG A 290 33.41 8.61 -36.76
N LEU A 291 33.41 7.78 -37.81
CA LEU A 291 34.46 6.79 -38.09
C LEU A 291 35.81 7.46 -38.42
N GLU A 292 35.80 8.60 -39.10
CA GLU A 292 37.01 9.40 -39.38
C GLU A 292 37.55 10.13 -38.14
N GLN A 293 36.71 10.40 -37.12
CA GLN A 293 37.10 11.04 -35.85
C GLN A 293 37.54 10.03 -34.76
N GLU A 294 37.17 8.75 -34.88
CA GLU A 294 37.54 7.68 -33.94
C GLU A 294 38.95 7.09 -34.16
N VAL A 295 39.77 7.65 -35.07
CA VAL A 295 41.19 7.30 -35.23
C VAL A 295 42.07 8.43 -34.67
N PRO A 296 42.66 8.25 -33.45
CA PRO A 296 44.11 8.07 -33.41
C PRO A 296 44.63 7.09 -32.33
N THR A 297 45.76 6.46 -32.66
CA THR A 297 46.72 5.72 -31.81
C THR A 297 46.29 4.38 -31.20
N ARG A 298 46.53 3.29 -31.94
CA ARG A 298 46.99 2.03 -31.33
C ARG A 298 48.16 1.46 -32.12
N ALA A 299 49.22 1.16 -31.39
CA ALA A 299 50.53 0.74 -31.87
C ALA A 299 50.49 -0.56 -32.71
N LEU A 300 51.40 -0.62 -33.69
CA LEU A 300 51.77 -1.78 -34.50
C LEU A 300 52.16 -2.98 -33.62
N PRO A 301 51.90 -4.21 -34.08
CA PRO A 301 53.01 -5.03 -34.60
C PRO A 301 52.89 -5.39 -36.08
N MET A 302 54.06 -5.70 -36.65
CA MET A 302 54.43 -5.91 -38.05
C MET A 302 53.84 -7.18 -38.73
N PRO A 303 53.98 -7.28 -40.07
CA PRO A 303 53.02 -7.93 -40.97
C PRO A 303 53.41 -9.37 -41.36
N ALA A 304 52.40 -10.16 -41.74
CA ALA A 304 52.58 -11.34 -42.58
C ALA A 304 51.62 -11.25 -43.77
N GLU A 305 52.11 -11.76 -44.89
CA GLU A 305 51.86 -11.31 -46.26
C GLU A 305 50.51 -11.73 -46.83
N ALA A 306 50.11 -11.00 -47.87
CA ALA A 306 48.95 -11.22 -48.70
C ALA A 306 48.91 -12.64 -49.30
N THR A 307 47.72 -13.21 -49.43
CA THR A 307 47.47 -14.24 -50.45
C THR A 307 46.08 -14.07 -51.03
N ASN A 308 46.05 -13.97 -52.36
CA ASN A 308 44.92 -13.57 -53.21
C ASN A 308 43.81 -14.65 -53.29
N PRO A 309 42.56 -14.26 -53.59
CA PRO A 309 41.37 -15.12 -53.51
C PRO A 309 40.95 -15.79 -54.84
N PHE A 310 41.89 -16.20 -55.68
CA PHE A 310 41.60 -16.96 -56.90
C PHE A 310 42.67 -18.01 -57.14
N ASP A 311 42.42 -19.24 -56.68
CA ASP A 311 42.88 -20.45 -57.37
C ASP A 311 41.87 -21.56 -57.07
N VAL A 312 41.30 -22.06 -58.16
CA VAL A 312 40.49 -23.28 -58.28
C VAL A 312 41.40 -24.35 -58.88
N ASP A 313 40.96 -25.61 -58.74
CA ASP A 313 41.51 -26.86 -59.28
C ASP A 313 42.53 -27.52 -58.34
N GLU A 314 42.62 -28.84 -58.17
CA GLU A 314 41.86 -30.08 -58.40
C GLU A 314 42.80 -31.18 -57.81
N GLU A 315 42.28 -32.38 -57.50
CA GLU A 315 43.04 -33.63 -57.23
C GLU A 315 43.91 -33.69 -55.95
N GLU A 316 44.25 -34.82 -55.32
CA GLU A 316 43.72 -36.18 -55.08
C GLU A 316 44.60 -36.76 -53.95
N GLU A 317 44.03 -37.69 -53.17
CA GLU A 317 44.65 -38.83 -52.47
C GLU A 317 45.79 -38.74 -51.41
N GLU A 318 45.49 -39.40 -50.28
CA GLU A 318 46.31 -40.28 -49.42
C GLU A 318 47.57 -39.75 -48.69
N ALA A 319 47.55 -39.76 -47.35
CA ALA A 319 48.12 -40.86 -46.55
C ALA A 319 48.32 -40.52 -45.05
N ALA A 320 47.97 -41.51 -44.22
CA ALA A 320 48.58 -41.91 -42.95
C ALA A 320 48.48 -41.04 -41.67
N GLU A 321 47.64 -41.55 -40.77
CA GLU A 321 47.75 -41.66 -39.30
C GLU A 321 48.97 -41.04 -38.59
N GLU A 322 48.70 -40.23 -37.54
CA GLU A 322 49.34 -40.39 -36.22
C GLU A 322 48.50 -39.70 -35.11
N ASP A 323 48.08 -40.53 -34.15
CA ASP A 323 47.59 -40.26 -32.78
C ASP A 323 46.57 -39.13 -32.49
N LYS A 324 45.31 -39.58 -32.40
CA LYS A 324 44.20 -38.93 -31.67
C LYS A 324 44.46 -38.90 -30.16
N ALA A 325 44.54 -37.69 -29.61
CA ALA A 325 44.09 -37.40 -28.23
C ALA A 325 43.60 -35.95 -28.13
N THR A 326 42.55 -35.61 -28.88
CA THR A 326 41.67 -34.50 -28.49
C THR A 326 40.77 -35.00 -27.37
N PRO A 327 40.64 -34.31 -26.23
CA PRO A 327 39.62 -34.68 -25.26
C PRO A 327 38.27 -34.56 -25.97
N GLU A 328 37.50 -35.63 -25.93
CA GLU A 328 36.11 -35.64 -26.37
C GLU A 328 35.44 -34.44 -25.71
N GLU A 329 34.99 -33.48 -26.51
CA GLU A 329 33.94 -32.58 -26.07
C GLU A 329 32.78 -33.52 -25.70
N GLU A 330 32.56 -33.73 -24.41
CA GLU A 330 31.34 -34.34 -23.89
C GLU A 330 30.19 -33.47 -24.43
N THR A 331 29.65 -33.90 -25.57
CA THR A 331 28.40 -33.40 -26.10
C THR A 331 27.36 -33.75 -25.05
N VAL A 332 27.02 -32.77 -24.23
CA VAL A 332 25.96 -32.91 -23.25
C VAL A 332 24.70 -33.26 -24.03
N ASP A 333 24.27 -34.52 -23.93
CA ASP A 333 23.06 -34.99 -24.58
C ASP A 333 21.85 -34.29 -23.93
N LEU A 334 21.41 -33.19 -24.56
CA LEU A 334 20.21 -32.41 -24.23
C LEU A 334 18.98 -32.95 -24.99
N SER A 335 19.09 -34.13 -25.60
CA SER A 335 18.01 -34.81 -26.34
C SER A 335 17.03 -35.56 -25.43
N LEU A 336 17.17 -35.49 -24.11
CA LEU A 336 16.17 -36.07 -23.22
C LEU A 336 14.85 -35.29 -23.38
N GLU A 337 13.83 -36.00 -23.87
CA GLU A 337 12.48 -35.47 -24.17
C GLU A 337 11.93 -34.63 -22.99
N TRP A 338 12.12 -35.08 -21.75
CA TRP A 338 11.64 -34.35 -20.57
C TRP A 338 12.29 -32.97 -20.35
N ILE A 339 13.49 -32.70 -20.88
CA ILE A 339 14.15 -31.38 -20.79
C ILE A 339 13.59 -30.43 -21.85
N GLN A 340 13.21 -30.96 -23.01
CA GLN A 340 12.57 -30.19 -24.07
C GLN A 340 11.11 -29.86 -23.72
N GLU A 341 10.41 -30.79 -23.06
CA GLU A 341 9.04 -30.60 -22.57
C GLU A 341 8.99 -29.79 -21.27
N LEU A 342 10.10 -29.68 -20.52
CA LEU A 342 10.15 -28.98 -19.23
C LEU A 342 9.55 -27.56 -19.23
N PRO A 343 9.80 -26.68 -20.22
CA PRO A 343 9.19 -25.36 -20.25
C PRO A 343 7.67 -25.42 -20.43
N GLU A 344 7.17 -26.37 -21.23
CA GLU A 344 5.73 -26.58 -21.45
C GLU A 344 5.07 -27.20 -20.21
N ASP A 345 5.73 -28.17 -19.58
CA ASP A 345 5.28 -28.77 -18.32
C ASP A 345 5.22 -27.75 -17.18
N LEU A 346 6.19 -26.81 -17.12
CA LEU A 346 6.16 -25.70 -16.19
C LEU A 346 4.95 -24.78 -16.45
N ASP A 347 4.62 -24.49 -17.70
CA ASP A 347 3.42 -23.70 -18.04
C ASP A 347 2.14 -24.43 -17.61
N VAL A 348 2.06 -25.74 -17.84
CA VAL A 348 0.92 -26.57 -17.41
C VAL A 348 0.80 -26.56 -15.89
N CYS A 349 1.90 -26.72 -15.16
CA CYS A 349 1.89 -26.66 -13.69
C CYS A 349 1.47 -25.28 -13.17
N ILE A 350 1.96 -24.19 -13.78
CA ILE A 350 1.56 -22.82 -13.45
C ILE A 350 0.06 -22.61 -13.72
N ALA A 351 -0.45 -23.10 -14.86
CA ALA A 351 -1.86 -22.99 -15.23
C ALA A 351 -2.77 -23.80 -14.29
N GLN A 352 -2.35 -24.98 -13.87
CA GLN A 352 -3.07 -25.84 -12.92
C GLN A 352 -2.95 -25.37 -11.46
N ARG A 353 -2.10 -24.37 -11.18
CA ARG A 353 -1.73 -23.91 -9.82
C ARG A 353 -1.07 -25.00 -8.97
N ASP A 354 -0.43 -25.98 -9.60
CA ASP A 354 0.40 -26.94 -8.92
C ASP A 354 1.84 -26.40 -8.79
N PHE A 355 2.02 -25.53 -7.81
CA PHE A 355 3.30 -24.89 -7.56
C PHE A 355 4.34 -25.87 -6.99
N GLU A 356 3.91 -26.93 -6.29
CA GLU A 356 4.81 -27.97 -5.77
C GLU A 356 5.44 -28.77 -6.90
N GLY A 357 4.61 -29.25 -7.85
CA GLY A 357 5.10 -29.92 -9.04
C GLY A 357 6.05 -29.06 -9.87
N ALA A 358 5.74 -27.77 -10.04
CA ALA A 358 6.61 -26.83 -10.76
C ALA A 358 7.99 -26.66 -10.10
N VAL A 359 8.04 -26.49 -8.76
CA VAL A 359 9.32 -26.35 -8.05
C VAL A 359 10.10 -27.66 -8.01
N ASP A 360 9.43 -28.81 -7.90
CA ASP A 360 10.10 -30.13 -7.96
C ASP A 360 10.78 -30.37 -9.32
N LEU A 361 10.13 -29.96 -10.42
CA LEU A 361 10.71 -30.00 -11.76
C LEU A 361 11.94 -29.07 -11.88
N LEU A 362 11.89 -27.89 -11.26
CA LEU A 362 13.02 -26.95 -11.23
C LEU A 362 14.18 -27.47 -10.38
N ASP A 363 13.91 -28.13 -9.25
CA ASP A 363 14.95 -28.71 -8.40
C ASP A 363 15.63 -29.90 -9.10
N LYS A 364 14.87 -30.76 -9.78
CA LYS A 364 15.42 -31.84 -10.63
C LYS A 364 16.30 -31.28 -11.75
N LEU A 365 15.89 -30.18 -12.38
CA LEU A 365 16.72 -29.52 -13.40
C LEU A 365 18.01 -28.97 -12.79
N LYS A 366 17.93 -28.30 -11.63
CA LYS A 366 19.12 -27.73 -10.96
C LYS A 366 20.13 -28.81 -10.57
N GLU A 367 19.66 -29.95 -10.06
CA GLU A 367 20.49 -31.11 -9.71
C GLU A 367 21.12 -31.74 -10.95
N TYR A 368 20.36 -31.86 -12.05
CA TYR A 368 20.91 -32.37 -13.32
C TYR A 368 21.92 -31.42 -13.98
N LEU A 369 21.73 -30.10 -13.78
CA LEU A 369 22.60 -29.06 -14.32
C LEU A 369 23.79 -28.71 -13.43
N SER A 370 23.92 -29.28 -12.22
CA SER A 370 25.07 -29.02 -11.33
C SER A 370 26.33 -29.74 -11.76
N ASP A 371 26.19 -30.90 -12.42
CA ASP A 371 27.31 -31.76 -12.84
C ASP A 371 27.82 -31.48 -14.26
N LYS A 372 27.17 -30.59 -15.04
CA LYS A 372 27.45 -30.42 -16.48
C LYS A 372 28.06 -29.05 -16.84
N PRO A 373 28.99 -28.99 -17.83
CA PRO A 373 29.59 -27.73 -18.27
C PRO A 373 28.57 -26.79 -18.92
N VAL A 374 28.76 -25.49 -18.74
CA VAL A 374 27.83 -24.44 -19.21
C VAL A 374 28.02 -24.17 -20.72
N THR A 375 27.50 -25.07 -21.54
CA THR A 375 27.43 -24.92 -23.02
C THR A 375 26.41 -23.84 -23.42
N GLN A 376 26.52 -23.26 -24.62
CA GLN A 376 25.62 -22.21 -25.16
C GLN A 376 24.13 -22.63 -25.07
N VAL A 377 23.82 -23.90 -25.37
CA VAL A 377 22.46 -24.46 -25.32
C VAL A 377 21.92 -24.57 -23.88
N VAL A 378 22.80 -24.87 -22.92
CA VAL A 378 22.45 -24.87 -21.48
C VAL A 378 22.15 -23.45 -21.00
N ARG A 379 22.83 -22.43 -21.55
CA ARG A 379 22.54 -21.02 -21.27
C ARG A 379 21.18 -20.60 -21.83
N GLU A 380 20.82 -21.02 -23.03
CA GLU A 380 19.49 -20.74 -23.63
C GLU A 380 18.36 -21.44 -22.87
N LEU A 381 18.55 -22.70 -22.47
CA LEU A 381 17.58 -23.42 -21.64
C LEU A 381 17.42 -22.76 -20.27
N ARG A 382 18.53 -22.38 -19.61
CA ARG A 382 18.47 -21.61 -18.35
C ARG A 382 17.72 -20.30 -18.54
N ALA A 383 17.96 -19.55 -19.62
CA ALA A 383 17.24 -18.31 -19.89
C ALA A 383 15.72 -18.53 -20.06
N LYS A 384 15.32 -19.59 -20.77
CA LYS A 384 13.89 -19.96 -20.91
C LYS A 384 13.27 -20.36 -19.58
N VAL A 385 13.98 -21.16 -18.78
CA VAL A 385 13.54 -21.59 -17.45
C VAL A 385 13.47 -20.41 -16.48
N ASP A 386 14.46 -19.51 -16.49
CA ASP A 386 14.52 -18.32 -15.63
C ASP A 386 13.34 -17.36 -15.91
N GLU A 387 12.95 -17.20 -17.18
CA GLU A 387 11.76 -16.43 -17.55
C GLU A 387 10.47 -17.07 -16.98
N ARG A 388 10.39 -18.41 -16.95
CA ARG A 388 9.25 -19.12 -16.34
C ARG A 388 9.30 -19.16 -14.82
N VAL A 389 10.49 -19.17 -14.23
CA VAL A 389 10.68 -18.96 -12.79
C VAL A 389 10.22 -17.55 -12.41
N ARG A 390 10.49 -16.54 -13.24
CA ARG A 390 9.97 -15.17 -13.05
C ARG A 390 8.45 -15.16 -13.10
N GLN A 391 7.84 -15.79 -14.10
CA GLN A 391 6.38 -15.91 -14.22
C GLN A 391 5.75 -16.67 -13.04
N LEU A 392 6.32 -17.81 -12.64
CA LEU A 392 5.90 -18.56 -11.46
C LEU A 392 6.02 -17.71 -10.19
N THR A 393 7.11 -16.97 -10.04
CA THR A 393 7.31 -16.05 -8.90
C THR A 393 6.26 -14.95 -8.91
N GLU A 394 5.92 -14.36 -10.06
CA GLU A 394 4.87 -13.34 -10.17
C GLU A 394 3.50 -13.89 -9.82
N VAL A 395 3.16 -15.09 -10.28
CA VAL A 395 1.90 -15.76 -9.94
C VAL A 395 1.84 -16.09 -8.45
N LEU A 396 2.93 -16.61 -7.86
CA LEU A 396 3.02 -16.89 -6.43
C LEU A 396 2.90 -15.60 -5.59
N VAL A 397 3.58 -14.53 -6.00
CA VAL A 397 3.47 -13.20 -5.38
C VAL A 397 2.02 -12.72 -5.42
N PHE A 398 1.36 -12.86 -6.57
CA PHE A 398 -0.03 -12.46 -6.76
C PHE A 398 -1.02 -13.28 -5.90
N GLU A 399 -0.78 -14.59 -5.70
CA GLU A 399 -1.61 -15.43 -4.81
C GLU A 399 -1.37 -15.14 -3.32
N LEU A 400 -0.18 -14.68 -2.96
CA LEU A 400 0.18 -14.24 -1.61
C LEU A 400 -0.29 -12.82 -1.30
N SER A 401 -0.64 -12.03 -2.32
CA SER A 401 -1.18 -10.69 -2.14
C SER A 401 -2.48 -10.68 -1.32
N PRO A 402 -2.64 -9.70 -0.41
CA PRO A 402 -3.75 -9.66 0.54
C PRO A 402 -5.13 -9.59 -0.13
N ASP A 403 -5.23 -9.09 -1.37
CA ASP A 403 -6.49 -8.90 -2.11
C ASP A 403 -7.19 -10.21 -2.55
N ARG A 404 -6.45 -11.32 -2.65
CA ARG A 404 -7.02 -12.66 -2.95
C ARG A 404 -6.83 -13.66 -1.82
N SER A 405 -5.74 -13.55 -1.07
CA SER A 405 -5.28 -14.59 -0.13
C SER A 405 -6.19 -14.77 1.09
N LEU A 406 -7.02 -13.79 1.45
CA LEU A 406 -8.00 -13.95 2.54
C LEU A 406 -9.02 -15.08 2.29
N ARG A 407 -9.20 -15.55 1.04
CA ARG A 407 -10.05 -16.71 0.70
C ARG A 407 -9.31 -18.06 0.72
N GLY A 408 -8.00 -18.07 0.51
CA GLY A 408 -7.17 -19.27 0.57
C GLY A 408 -6.57 -19.37 1.96
N GLY A 409 -7.28 -20.03 2.89
CA GLY A 409 -6.91 -20.06 4.31
C GLY A 409 -5.45 -20.47 4.61
N PRO A 410 -5.03 -20.50 5.88
CA PRO A 410 -3.62 -20.53 6.32
C PRO A 410 -2.71 -21.63 5.71
N ARG A 411 -3.30 -22.69 5.14
CA ARG A 411 -2.56 -23.74 4.42
C ARG A 411 -2.10 -23.30 3.03
N ALA A 412 -2.89 -22.51 2.31
CA ALA A 412 -2.53 -22.04 0.96
C ALA A 412 -1.38 -21.05 1.02
N THR A 413 -1.43 -20.10 1.98
CA THR A 413 -0.35 -19.14 2.23
C THR A 413 0.96 -19.84 2.57
N ARG A 414 0.93 -20.85 3.47
CA ARG A 414 2.13 -21.63 3.81
C ARG A 414 2.74 -22.34 2.62
N ARG A 415 1.93 -23.06 1.83
CA ARG A 415 2.42 -23.76 0.63
C ARG A 415 3.09 -22.79 -0.35
N ALA A 416 2.48 -21.63 -0.61
CA ALA A 416 3.04 -20.62 -1.50
C ALA A 416 4.37 -20.04 -0.96
N VAL A 417 4.48 -19.78 0.35
CA VAL A 417 5.71 -19.29 0.99
C VAL A 417 6.81 -20.34 0.92
N SER A 418 6.53 -21.60 1.25
CA SER A 418 7.52 -22.69 1.16
C SER A 418 8.06 -22.83 -0.27
N GLN A 419 7.21 -22.72 -1.30
CA GLN A 419 7.68 -22.75 -2.68
C GLN A 419 8.57 -21.55 -3.03
N LEU A 420 8.22 -20.32 -2.61
CA LEU A 420 9.08 -19.16 -2.84
C LEU A 420 10.44 -19.27 -2.15
N ILE A 421 10.49 -19.86 -0.96
CA ILE A 421 11.75 -20.12 -0.24
C ILE A 421 12.61 -21.11 -1.02
N ARG A 422 12.02 -22.20 -1.54
CA ARG A 422 12.71 -23.17 -2.41
C ARG A 422 13.22 -22.57 -3.72
N LEU A 423 12.51 -21.57 -4.27
CA LEU A 423 12.95 -20.82 -5.44
C LEU A 423 14.13 -19.86 -5.14
N GLY A 424 14.59 -19.74 -3.90
CA GLY A 424 15.68 -18.86 -3.48
C GLY A 424 15.25 -17.40 -3.25
N GLN A 425 13.95 -17.11 -3.32
CA GLN A 425 13.36 -15.78 -3.13
C GLN A 425 12.92 -15.56 -1.66
N SER A 426 13.76 -15.95 -0.69
CA SER A 426 13.39 -15.99 0.74
C SER A 426 13.04 -14.62 1.32
N THR A 427 13.75 -13.55 0.94
CA THR A 427 13.48 -12.17 1.37
C THR A 427 12.13 -11.67 0.86
N LYS A 428 11.81 -11.89 -0.41
CA LYS A 428 10.53 -11.51 -1.01
C LYS A 428 9.37 -12.32 -0.44
N ALA A 429 9.59 -13.62 -0.19
CA ALA A 429 8.62 -14.48 0.49
C ALA A 429 8.31 -13.99 1.90
N CYS A 430 9.34 -13.61 2.66
CA CYS A 430 9.22 -13.05 4.00
C CYS A 430 8.39 -11.76 3.99
N GLU A 431 8.71 -10.79 3.13
CA GLU A 431 7.99 -9.53 3.05
C GLU A 431 6.50 -9.74 2.74
N LEU A 432 6.18 -10.61 1.76
CA LEU A 432 4.80 -10.89 1.37
C LEU A 432 4.03 -11.68 2.43
N PHE A 433 4.69 -12.65 3.07
CA PHE A 433 4.11 -13.38 4.20
C PHE A 433 3.71 -12.41 5.32
N LEU A 434 4.62 -11.52 5.72
CA LEU A 434 4.38 -10.55 6.78
C LEU A 434 3.28 -9.54 6.40
N LYS A 435 3.26 -9.04 5.15
CA LYS A 435 2.18 -8.16 4.66
C LYS A 435 0.82 -8.84 4.66
N ASN A 436 0.75 -10.11 4.26
CA ASN A 436 -0.48 -10.88 4.28
C ASN A 436 -0.97 -11.09 5.73
N ARG A 437 -0.06 -11.43 6.65
CA ARG A 437 -0.38 -11.58 8.07
C ARG A 437 -0.80 -10.26 8.71
N GLU A 438 -0.18 -9.14 8.34
CA GLU A 438 -0.59 -7.81 8.76
C GLU A 438 -2.04 -7.51 8.35
N ALA A 439 -2.39 -7.77 7.08
CA ALA A 439 -3.74 -7.60 6.57
C ALA A 439 -4.75 -8.53 7.28
N ALA A 440 -4.37 -9.78 7.56
CA ALA A 440 -5.19 -10.74 8.29
C ALA A 440 -5.46 -10.30 9.74
N VAL A 441 -4.42 -9.89 10.48
CA VAL A 441 -4.55 -9.37 11.85
C VAL A 441 -5.41 -8.12 11.87
N HIS A 442 -5.18 -7.19 10.94
CA HIS A 442 -5.96 -5.96 10.84
C HIS A 442 -7.44 -6.23 10.52
N THR A 443 -7.73 -7.22 9.67
CA THR A 443 -9.10 -7.65 9.39
C THR A 443 -9.74 -8.31 10.61
N ALA A 444 -9.00 -9.15 11.34
CA ALA A 444 -9.48 -9.79 12.56
C ALA A 444 -9.81 -8.76 13.66
N ILE A 445 -8.97 -7.74 13.82
CA ILE A 445 -9.22 -6.61 14.74
C ILE A 445 -10.46 -5.81 14.30
N ARG A 446 -10.66 -5.57 13.00
CA ARG A 446 -11.85 -4.86 12.50
C ARG A 446 -13.15 -5.64 12.63
N GLN A 447 -13.09 -6.97 12.55
CA GLN A 447 -14.26 -7.84 12.70
C GLN A 447 -14.71 -8.00 14.15
N LEU A 448 -13.87 -7.63 15.12
CA LEU A 448 -14.24 -7.59 16.52
C LEU A 448 -15.33 -6.53 16.73
N ARG A 449 -16.53 -7.00 17.07
CA ARG A 449 -17.61 -6.11 17.47
C ARG A 449 -17.36 -5.60 18.89
N ILE A 450 -17.57 -4.30 19.07
CA ILE A 450 -17.62 -3.66 20.38
C ILE A 450 -18.96 -4.04 21.01
N GLU A 451 -18.95 -5.15 21.76
CA GLU A 451 -20.14 -5.66 22.46
C GLU A 451 -19.83 -5.80 23.95
N GLY A 452 -20.58 -5.06 24.78
CA GLY A 452 -20.53 -5.16 26.25
C GLY A 452 -19.58 -4.16 26.90
N ALA A 453 -19.13 -4.50 28.11
CA ALA A 453 -18.20 -3.69 28.89
C ALA A 453 -16.81 -3.65 28.22
N THR A 454 -16.13 -2.52 28.28
CA THR A 454 -14.83 -2.31 27.62
C THR A 454 -13.79 -3.35 28.00
N LEU A 455 -13.74 -3.75 29.27
CA LEU A 455 -12.81 -4.80 29.73
C LEU A 455 -13.00 -6.12 28.98
N LEU A 456 -14.25 -6.52 28.69
CA LEU A 456 -14.53 -7.75 27.94
C LEU A 456 -14.10 -7.63 26.48
N TYR A 457 -14.30 -6.47 25.87
CA TYR A 457 -13.81 -6.20 24.52
C TYR A 457 -12.28 -6.22 24.48
N ILE A 458 -11.60 -5.59 25.44
CA ILE A 458 -10.14 -5.58 25.52
C ILE A 458 -9.57 -6.98 25.71
N HIS A 459 -10.17 -7.81 26.57
CA HIS A 459 -9.77 -9.22 26.68
C HIS A 459 -9.85 -9.96 25.34
N LYS A 460 -10.95 -9.77 24.59
CA LYS A 460 -11.09 -10.38 23.26
C LYS A 460 -10.07 -9.81 22.26
N LEU A 461 -9.84 -8.51 22.28
CA LEU A 461 -8.86 -7.82 21.42
C LEU A 461 -7.44 -8.32 21.68
N CYS A 462 -7.02 -8.35 22.95
CA CYS A 462 -5.74 -8.90 23.38
C CYS A 462 -5.61 -10.36 22.96
N HIS A 463 -6.62 -11.19 23.26
CA HIS A 463 -6.59 -12.60 22.86
C HIS A 463 -6.40 -12.75 21.36
N VAL A 464 -7.26 -12.15 20.52
CA VAL A 464 -7.17 -12.25 19.05
C VAL A 464 -5.82 -11.77 18.52
N PHE A 465 -5.32 -10.63 19.00
CA PHE A 465 -4.05 -10.08 18.54
C PHE A 465 -2.86 -10.95 18.95
N PHE A 466 -2.73 -11.27 20.24
CA PHE A 466 -1.58 -11.99 20.76
C PHE A 466 -1.57 -13.46 20.31
N THR A 467 -2.73 -14.12 20.16
CA THR A 467 -2.77 -15.47 19.55
C THR A 467 -2.37 -15.44 18.09
N SER A 468 -2.83 -14.45 17.31
CA SER A 468 -2.43 -14.32 15.90
C SER A 468 -0.93 -14.04 15.76
N LEU A 469 -0.37 -13.23 16.67
CA LEU A 469 1.06 -12.95 16.71
C LEU A 469 1.87 -14.20 17.10
N LEU A 470 1.40 -14.98 18.07
CA LEU A 470 1.99 -16.24 18.49
C LEU A 470 1.98 -17.29 17.37
N GLU A 471 0.86 -17.44 16.68
CA GLU A 471 0.71 -18.33 15.53
C GLU A 471 1.64 -17.91 14.39
N THR A 472 1.71 -16.60 14.10
CA THR A 472 2.60 -16.08 13.06
C THR A 472 4.08 -16.30 13.43
N ALA A 473 4.46 -16.12 14.69
CA ALA A 473 5.82 -16.38 15.16
C ALA A 473 6.21 -17.86 14.99
N ARG A 474 5.32 -18.78 15.36
CA ARG A 474 5.54 -20.23 15.20
C ARG A 474 5.65 -20.63 13.73
N GLU A 475 4.77 -20.12 12.88
CA GLU A 475 4.84 -20.38 11.44
C GLU A 475 6.11 -19.79 10.81
N PHE A 476 6.53 -18.61 11.29
CA PHE A 476 7.76 -17.99 10.82
C PHE A 476 9.00 -18.81 11.20
N GLU A 477 9.04 -19.34 12.43
CA GLU A 477 10.12 -20.22 12.89
C GLU A 477 10.18 -21.51 12.07
N THR A 478 9.03 -22.12 11.72
CA THR A 478 9.01 -23.34 10.90
C THR A 478 9.43 -23.09 9.46
N ASP A 479 8.97 -22.01 8.85
CA ASP A 479 9.17 -21.75 7.41
C ASP A 479 10.56 -21.13 7.13
N PHE A 480 11.10 -20.34 8.06
CA PHE A 480 12.35 -19.58 7.88
C PHE A 480 13.52 -20.03 8.78
N ALA A 481 13.48 -21.23 9.35
CA ALA A 481 14.52 -21.79 10.22
C ALA A 481 15.97 -21.67 9.67
N GLY A 482 16.14 -21.72 8.34
CA GLY A 482 17.45 -21.63 7.68
C GLY A 482 17.90 -20.21 7.27
N ASN A 483 17.06 -19.18 7.40
CA ASN A 483 17.31 -17.84 6.86
C ASN A 483 17.39 -16.76 7.95
N SER A 484 18.55 -16.68 8.64
CA SER A 484 18.78 -15.74 9.74
C SER A 484 18.50 -14.27 9.41
N GLY A 485 18.65 -13.86 8.13
CA GLY A 485 18.39 -12.50 7.68
C GLY A 485 16.91 -12.07 7.74
N CYS A 486 15.97 -13.02 7.75
CA CYS A 486 14.54 -12.72 7.75
C CYS A 486 13.99 -12.39 9.14
N TYR A 487 14.66 -12.82 10.21
CA TYR A 487 14.21 -12.58 11.59
C TYR A 487 14.20 -11.10 11.97
N SER A 488 15.10 -10.29 11.40
CA SER A 488 15.09 -8.84 11.60
C SER A 488 13.82 -8.20 11.02
N ALA A 489 13.39 -8.64 9.84
CA ALA A 489 12.14 -8.19 9.21
C ALA A 489 10.92 -8.59 10.05
N PHE A 490 10.92 -9.80 10.63
CA PHE A 490 9.87 -10.24 11.56
C PHE A 490 9.77 -9.33 12.79
N VAL A 491 10.88 -8.94 13.41
CA VAL A 491 10.88 -8.03 14.56
C VAL A 491 10.36 -6.63 14.18
N VAL A 492 10.76 -6.10 13.02
CA VAL A 492 10.25 -4.83 12.50
C VAL A 492 8.74 -4.89 12.27
N TRP A 493 8.26 -5.99 11.67
CA TRP A 493 6.84 -6.24 11.48
C TRP A 493 6.09 -6.32 12.82
N ALA A 494 6.57 -7.13 13.77
CA ALA A 494 5.94 -7.29 15.09
C ALA A 494 5.81 -5.94 15.81
N ARG A 495 6.81 -5.07 15.71
CA ARG A 495 6.75 -3.69 16.22
C ARG A 495 5.69 -2.84 15.52
N SER A 496 5.56 -2.96 14.19
CA SER A 496 4.54 -2.25 13.42
C SER A 496 3.12 -2.70 13.80
N THR A 497 2.90 -4.01 13.86
CA THR A 497 1.61 -4.61 14.22
C THR A 497 1.25 -4.28 15.67
N MET A 498 2.22 -4.24 16.58
CA MET A 498 2.02 -3.77 17.95
C MET A 498 1.53 -2.33 18.01
N ARG A 499 2.06 -1.44 17.16
CA ARG A 499 1.57 -0.06 17.07
C ARG A 499 0.11 0.00 16.66
N MET A 500 -0.29 -0.77 15.65
CA MET A 500 -1.70 -0.83 15.24
C MET A 500 -2.62 -1.35 16.35
N PHE A 501 -2.16 -2.36 17.11
CA PHE A 501 -2.89 -2.84 18.28
C PHE A 501 -3.03 -1.74 19.35
N VAL A 502 -1.94 -1.04 19.67
CA VAL A 502 -1.98 0.05 20.66
C VAL A 502 -2.88 1.18 20.18
N ASP A 503 -2.86 1.57 18.90
CA ASP A 503 -3.75 2.60 18.36
C ASP A 503 -5.23 2.22 18.50
N ALA A 504 -5.58 0.94 18.29
CA ALA A 504 -6.93 0.43 18.48
C ALA A 504 -7.31 0.33 19.98
N PHE A 505 -6.35 -0.09 20.82
CA PHE A 505 -6.51 -0.17 22.27
C PHE A 505 -6.73 1.22 22.88
N SER A 506 -5.88 2.20 22.54
CA SER A 506 -5.91 3.54 23.13
C SER A 506 -7.20 4.28 22.80
N LYS A 507 -7.71 4.14 21.56
CA LYS A 507 -9.02 4.69 21.17
C LYS A 507 -10.18 4.14 22.00
N GLN A 508 -10.09 2.88 22.42
CA GLN A 508 -11.18 2.26 23.17
C GLN A 508 -11.06 2.48 24.68
N VAL A 509 -9.84 2.63 25.21
CA VAL A 509 -9.58 2.74 26.66
C VAL A 509 -9.47 4.19 27.13
N PHE A 510 -8.82 5.06 26.35
CA PHE A 510 -8.54 6.43 26.78
C PHE A 510 -9.50 7.46 26.15
N ASP A 511 -9.92 7.29 24.89
CA ASP A 511 -10.86 8.25 24.26
C ASP A 511 -12.31 8.05 24.75
N SER A 512 -12.64 6.88 25.33
CA SER A 512 -14.00 6.51 25.76
C SER A 512 -14.47 7.17 27.07
N LYS A 513 -13.65 8.07 27.68
CA LYS A 513 -13.90 8.70 29.00
C LYS A 513 -14.15 7.70 30.13
N GLU A 514 -13.52 6.54 30.05
CA GLU A 514 -13.63 5.52 31.07
C GLU A 514 -12.89 5.88 32.37
N SER A 515 -13.24 5.18 33.45
CA SER A 515 -12.58 5.37 34.74
C SER A 515 -11.10 4.96 34.69
N LEU A 516 -10.25 5.63 35.47
CA LEU A 516 -8.84 5.25 35.56
C LEU A 516 -8.67 3.79 36.01
N SER A 517 -9.56 3.28 36.86
CA SER A 517 -9.55 1.89 37.32
C SER A 517 -9.77 0.88 36.19
N THR A 518 -10.76 1.13 35.31
CA THR A 518 -11.00 0.25 34.14
C THR A 518 -9.84 0.31 33.17
N ALA A 519 -9.24 1.50 32.95
CA ALA A 519 -8.05 1.65 32.14
C ALA A 519 -6.85 0.89 32.73
N ALA A 520 -6.65 0.95 34.05
CA ALA A 520 -5.59 0.24 34.76
C ALA A 520 -5.71 -1.29 34.62
N GLU A 521 -6.92 -1.84 34.76
CA GLU A 521 -7.15 -3.26 34.54
C GLU A 521 -6.95 -3.66 33.06
N CYS A 522 -7.39 -2.83 32.10
CA CYS A 522 -7.18 -3.08 30.68
C CYS A 522 -5.68 -3.13 30.32
N VAL A 523 -4.89 -2.18 30.83
CA VAL A 523 -3.44 -2.14 30.61
C VAL A 523 -2.76 -3.35 31.26
N LYS A 524 -3.20 -3.77 32.45
CA LYS A 524 -2.70 -4.97 33.12
C LYS A 524 -2.92 -6.23 32.27
N VAL A 525 -4.13 -6.41 31.73
CA VAL A 525 -4.45 -7.53 30.84
C VAL A 525 -3.55 -7.54 29.60
N ALA A 526 -3.35 -6.38 28.96
CA ALA A 526 -2.46 -6.27 27.81
C ALA A 526 -1.00 -6.64 28.16
N LYS A 527 -0.52 -6.23 29.34
CA LYS A 527 0.83 -6.61 29.83
C LYS A 527 0.95 -8.11 30.10
N GLU A 528 -0.06 -8.72 30.71
CA GLU A 528 -0.06 -10.17 31.01
C GLU A 528 0.00 -11.00 29.72
N HIS A 529 -0.81 -10.65 28.71
CA HIS A 529 -0.73 -11.32 27.42
C HIS A 529 0.59 -11.07 26.69
N CYS A 530 1.16 -9.86 26.78
CA CYS A 530 2.47 -9.57 26.18
C CYS A 530 3.59 -10.43 26.80
N LYS A 531 3.54 -10.68 28.12
CA LYS A 531 4.51 -11.56 28.79
C LYS A 531 4.47 -12.99 28.25
N GLN A 532 3.32 -13.48 27.78
CA GLN A 532 3.19 -14.82 27.18
C GLN A 532 4.00 -14.94 25.87
N LEU A 533 4.32 -13.83 25.19
CA LEU A 533 5.20 -13.86 24.02
C LEU A 533 6.68 -14.06 24.40
N GLY A 534 7.03 -13.79 25.65
CA GLY A 534 8.34 -14.11 26.19
C GLY A 534 8.67 -15.61 26.10
N ASP A 535 7.66 -16.49 26.13
CA ASP A 535 7.85 -17.94 26.00
C ASP A 535 8.37 -18.35 24.60
N ILE A 536 8.13 -17.53 23.58
CA ILE A 536 8.69 -17.71 22.21
C ILE A 536 10.03 -16.98 22.04
N GLY A 537 10.50 -16.27 23.08
CA GLY A 537 11.72 -15.45 23.01
C GLY A 537 11.50 -14.07 22.41
N LEU A 538 10.25 -13.61 22.28
CA LEU A 538 9.90 -12.28 21.78
C LEU A 538 9.39 -11.39 22.93
N ASP A 539 10.28 -10.61 23.55
CA ASP A 539 9.88 -9.60 24.54
C ASP A 539 9.48 -8.29 23.87
N LEU A 540 8.20 -7.95 23.89
CA LEU A 540 7.65 -6.69 23.40
C LEU A 540 7.12 -5.80 24.54
N THR A 541 7.39 -6.15 25.80
CA THR A 541 6.85 -5.43 26.97
C THR A 541 7.29 -3.97 26.96
N PHE A 542 8.56 -3.72 26.61
CA PHE A 542 9.11 -2.37 26.51
C PHE A 542 8.45 -1.55 25.39
N ILE A 543 8.00 -2.18 24.30
CA ILE A 543 7.34 -1.51 23.18
C ILE A 543 5.94 -1.08 23.60
N ILE A 544 5.18 -1.96 24.26
CA ILE A 544 3.86 -1.63 24.79
C ILE A 544 3.98 -0.48 25.80
N HIS A 545 4.96 -0.54 26.70
CA HIS A 545 5.21 0.57 27.63
C HIS A 545 5.49 1.85 26.87
N ALA A 546 6.46 1.85 25.95
CA ALA A 546 6.87 3.04 25.20
C ALA A 546 5.71 3.69 24.40
N LEU A 547 4.84 2.88 23.81
CA LEU A 547 3.70 3.38 23.04
C LEU A 547 2.59 3.92 23.96
N LEU A 548 2.31 3.27 25.09
CA LEU A 548 1.26 3.68 26.02
C LEU A 548 1.67 4.83 26.96
N VAL A 549 2.95 5.21 27.04
CA VAL A 549 3.40 6.26 27.99
C VAL A 549 2.64 7.56 27.81
N LYS A 550 2.47 7.99 26.56
CA LYS A 550 1.79 9.24 26.25
C LYS A 550 0.34 9.20 26.73
N ASP A 551 -0.39 8.15 26.36
CA ASP A 551 -1.81 8.01 26.67
C ASP A 551 -2.05 7.86 28.18
N ILE A 552 -1.20 7.09 28.88
CA ILE A 552 -1.28 6.94 30.34
C ILE A 552 -0.97 8.27 31.04
N LYS A 553 0.02 9.02 30.56
CA LYS A 553 0.36 10.34 31.12
C LYS A 553 -0.82 11.31 30.97
N GLU A 554 -1.43 11.37 29.79
CA GLU A 554 -2.60 12.21 29.52
C GLU A 554 -3.80 11.79 30.37
N ALA A 555 -4.04 10.48 30.52
CA ALA A 555 -5.10 9.95 31.37
C ALA A 555 -4.90 10.29 32.86
N LEU A 556 -3.67 10.14 33.37
CA LEU A 556 -3.33 10.50 34.75
C LEU A 556 -3.51 12.01 35.01
N GLN A 557 -3.09 12.86 34.07
CA GLN A 557 -3.27 14.31 34.17
C GLN A 557 -4.74 14.72 34.12
N SER A 558 -5.51 14.15 33.19
CA SER A 558 -6.95 14.40 33.08
C SER A 558 -7.69 13.97 34.36
N TYR A 559 -7.36 12.79 34.89
CA TYR A 559 -8.00 12.30 36.12
C TYR A 559 -7.59 13.11 37.35
N LYS A 560 -6.32 13.56 37.42
CA LYS A 560 -5.86 14.53 38.42
C LYS A 560 -6.70 15.80 38.38
N ASP A 561 -6.91 16.39 37.21
CA ASP A 561 -7.70 17.62 37.05
C ASP A 561 -9.17 17.39 37.47
N ILE A 562 -9.76 16.25 37.12
CA ILE A 562 -11.11 15.87 37.57
C ILE A 562 -11.18 15.78 39.11
N ILE A 563 -10.18 15.17 39.76
CA ILE A 563 -10.12 15.09 41.23
C ILE A 563 -9.99 16.48 41.83
N ILE A 564 -9.12 17.33 41.27
CA ILE A 564 -8.90 18.69 41.76
C ILE A 564 -10.19 19.51 41.67
N GLU A 565 -10.86 19.52 40.52
CA GLU A 565 -12.11 20.26 40.33
C GLU A 565 -13.24 19.71 41.21
N ALA A 566 -13.35 18.38 41.33
CA ALA A 566 -14.33 17.78 42.23
C ALA A 566 -14.04 18.09 43.71
N THR A 567 -12.77 18.25 44.08
CA THR A 567 -12.35 18.65 45.43
C THR A 567 -12.65 20.12 45.68
N LYS A 568 -12.32 21.01 44.74
CA LYS A 568 -12.65 22.45 44.82
C LYS A 568 -14.16 22.69 44.93
N HIS A 569 -14.97 21.97 44.17
CA HIS A 569 -16.43 22.06 44.26
C HIS A 569 -16.93 21.68 45.66
N ARG A 570 -16.48 20.54 46.19
CA ARG A 570 -16.78 20.09 47.55
C ARG A 570 -16.33 21.09 48.61
N ASN A 571 -15.15 21.67 48.44
CA ASN A 571 -14.59 22.68 49.33
C ASN A 571 -15.43 23.97 49.36
N SER A 572 -16.11 24.33 48.26
CA SER A 572 -16.99 25.51 48.20
C SER A 572 -18.31 25.33 48.97
N GLU A 573 -18.75 24.08 49.16
CA GLU A 573 -19.96 23.71 49.91
C GLU A 573 -19.66 23.32 51.37
N GLU A 574 -18.40 23.41 51.80
CA GLU A 574 -17.99 22.97 53.13
C GLU A 574 -18.48 23.92 54.23
N MET A 575 -19.07 23.34 55.27
CA MET A 575 -19.65 24.05 56.41
C MET A 575 -18.92 23.76 57.73
N TRP A 576 -17.90 22.90 57.69
CA TRP A 576 -17.07 22.46 58.81
C TRP A 576 -17.88 21.89 59.97
N ARG A 577 -18.70 20.87 59.67
CA ARG A 577 -19.57 20.19 60.63
C ARG A 577 -19.22 18.71 60.76
N ARG A 578 -19.51 18.15 61.94
CA ARG A 578 -19.43 16.70 62.18
C ARG A 578 -20.40 15.98 61.25
N MET A 579 -19.97 14.88 60.67
CA MET A 579 -20.79 14.06 59.80
C MET A 579 -21.63 13.08 60.63
N ASN A 580 -22.92 12.97 60.33
CA ASN A 580 -23.81 11.95 60.88
C ASN A 580 -24.15 10.94 59.80
N LEU A 581 -23.80 9.66 60.03
CA LEU A 581 -24.04 8.58 59.06
C LEU A 581 -25.42 7.91 59.22
N MET A 582 -26.24 8.41 60.14
CA MET A 582 -27.61 7.96 60.46
C MET A 582 -27.74 6.52 60.99
N THR A 583 -26.80 5.62 60.66
CA THR A 583 -26.79 4.22 61.09
C THR A 583 -25.39 3.78 61.56
N PRO A 584 -25.30 2.96 62.61
CA PRO A 584 -24.02 2.41 63.08
C PRO A 584 -23.40 1.44 62.07
N GLU A 585 -24.21 0.80 61.23
CA GLU A 585 -23.77 -0.04 60.11
C GLU A 585 -23.02 0.76 59.04
N ALA A 586 -23.49 1.97 58.70
CA ALA A 586 -22.79 2.85 57.76
C ALA A 586 -21.45 3.34 58.32
N LEU A 587 -21.37 3.55 59.64
CA LEU A 587 -20.09 3.84 60.32
C LEU A 587 -19.15 2.63 60.27
N GLY A 588 -19.67 1.41 60.44
CA GLY A 588 -18.92 0.16 60.26
C GLY A 588 -18.34 0.02 58.85
N LYS A 589 -19.15 0.24 57.82
CA LYS A 589 -18.70 0.24 56.40
C LYS A 589 -17.62 1.29 56.15
N LEU A 590 -17.80 2.51 56.66
CA LEU A 590 -16.80 3.57 56.53
C LEU A 590 -15.47 3.19 57.20
N ARG A 591 -15.51 2.55 58.38
CA ARG A 591 -14.31 2.05 59.07
C ARG A 591 -13.59 0.98 58.23
N GLU A 592 -14.32 0.06 57.63
CA GLU A 592 -13.76 -0.96 56.74
C GLU A 592 -13.13 -0.36 55.48
N GLU A 593 -13.81 0.61 54.85
CA GLU A 593 -13.29 1.34 53.70
C GLU A 593 -12.02 2.13 54.05
N MET A 594 -12.02 2.86 55.17
CA MET A 594 -10.82 3.60 55.64
C MET A 594 -9.66 2.67 55.98
N ARG A 595 -9.95 1.49 56.56
CA ARG A 595 -8.96 0.45 56.81
C ARG A 595 -8.39 -0.12 55.50
N SER A 596 -9.24 -0.31 54.48
CA SER A 596 -8.81 -0.77 53.14
C SER A 596 -7.85 0.24 52.47
N CYS A 597 -8.12 1.53 52.67
CA CYS A 597 -7.22 2.63 52.28
C CYS A 597 -5.94 2.73 53.13
N GLY A 598 -5.72 1.85 54.11
CA GLY A 598 -4.51 1.84 54.94
C GLY A 598 -4.56 2.75 56.18
N VAL A 599 -5.71 3.37 56.49
CA VAL A 599 -5.90 4.18 57.69
C VAL A 599 -6.33 3.30 58.86
N THR A 600 -5.38 2.90 59.71
CA THR A 600 -5.65 2.02 60.87
C THR A 600 -6.18 2.74 62.11
N ASN A 601 -5.90 4.05 62.23
CA ASN A 601 -6.24 4.84 63.43
C ASN A 601 -7.56 5.62 63.30
N PHE A 602 -8.42 5.27 62.34
CA PHE A 602 -9.67 6.00 62.08
C PHE A 602 -10.62 6.01 63.28
N ASP A 603 -10.56 4.98 64.14
CA ASP A 603 -11.43 4.86 65.32
C ASP A 603 -11.30 6.05 66.31
N GLN A 604 -10.15 6.71 66.34
CA GLN A 604 -9.89 7.89 67.18
C GLN A 604 -10.69 9.13 66.76
N TYR A 605 -11.21 9.13 65.53
CA TYR A 605 -11.98 10.22 64.95
C TYR A 605 -13.48 9.89 64.85
N THR A 606 -13.90 8.75 65.39
CA THR A 606 -15.31 8.35 65.49
C THR A 606 -15.89 8.74 66.85
N GLY A 607 -17.10 9.29 66.87
CA GLY A 607 -17.85 9.62 68.10
C GLY A 607 -18.91 8.57 68.41
N ASP A 608 -19.70 8.80 69.46
CA ASP A 608 -20.77 7.89 69.90
C ASP A 608 -21.91 7.77 68.87
N ASP A 609 -22.51 6.59 68.85
CA ASP A 609 -23.74 6.15 68.16
C ASP A 609 -23.86 6.26 66.63
N CYS A 610 -23.29 7.26 65.94
CA CYS A 610 -23.33 7.41 64.45
C CYS A 610 -22.44 8.55 63.91
N TRP A 611 -21.73 9.27 64.78
CA TRP A 611 -21.07 10.52 64.45
C TRP A 611 -19.60 10.34 64.08
N VAL A 612 -19.14 11.11 63.11
CA VAL A 612 -17.73 11.20 62.72
C VAL A 612 -17.24 12.62 63.01
N ASN A 613 -16.16 12.73 63.79
CA ASN A 613 -15.52 14.00 64.17
C ASN A 613 -14.61 14.55 63.05
N LEU A 614 -14.97 14.27 61.79
CA LEU A 614 -14.32 14.77 60.58
C LEU A 614 -15.39 15.31 59.64
N SER A 615 -14.99 16.26 58.79
CA SER A 615 -15.86 16.79 57.74
C SER A 615 -16.01 15.77 56.62
N TYR A 616 -17.16 15.84 55.93
CA TYR A 616 -17.44 14.99 54.79
C TYR A 616 -16.40 15.20 53.67
N THR A 617 -15.94 16.44 53.44
CA THR A 617 -14.98 16.74 52.38
C THR A 617 -13.63 16.07 52.60
N VAL A 618 -13.10 16.06 53.83
CA VAL A 618 -11.81 15.44 54.16
C VAL A 618 -11.88 13.92 54.03
N VAL A 619 -12.99 13.32 54.45
CA VAL A 619 -13.26 11.88 54.29
C VAL A 619 -13.37 11.51 52.81
N ALA A 620 -14.14 12.27 52.02
CA ALA A 620 -14.30 12.05 50.59
C ALA A 620 -12.99 12.27 49.81
N PHE A 621 -12.21 13.29 50.18
CA PHE A 621 -10.88 13.57 49.64
C PHE A 621 -9.93 12.39 49.89
N THR A 622 -9.85 11.92 51.13
CA THR A 622 -8.98 10.79 51.51
C THR A 622 -9.27 9.56 50.65
N LYS A 623 -10.54 9.18 50.50
CA LYS A 623 -10.93 8.04 49.67
C LYS A 623 -10.54 8.23 48.21
N GLN A 624 -10.77 9.41 47.65
CA GLN A 624 -10.51 9.69 46.24
C GLN A 624 -9.01 9.75 45.94
N THR A 625 -8.20 10.34 46.81
CA THR A 625 -6.73 10.34 46.67
C THR A 625 -6.16 8.93 46.79
N MET A 626 -6.68 8.12 47.70
CA MET A 626 -6.23 6.73 47.85
C MET A 626 -6.64 5.86 46.65
N ALA A 627 -7.87 6.00 46.14
CA ALA A 627 -8.30 5.31 44.92
C ALA A 627 -7.44 5.68 43.71
N PHE A 628 -7.16 6.98 43.54
CA PHE A 628 -6.25 7.47 42.50
C PHE A 628 -4.84 6.88 42.63
N LEU A 629 -4.29 6.87 43.84
CA LEU A 629 -2.97 6.29 44.09
C LEU A 629 -2.93 4.81 43.74
N GLU A 630 -3.93 4.03 44.15
CA GLU A 630 -3.99 2.58 43.87
C GLU A 630 -4.10 2.31 42.35
N ASP A 631 -4.98 3.02 41.64
CA ASP A 631 -5.13 2.85 40.19
C ASP A 631 -3.88 3.32 39.43
N ALA A 632 -3.25 4.42 39.86
CA ALA A 632 -2.04 4.93 39.24
C ALA A 632 -0.81 4.05 39.51
N LEU A 633 -0.73 3.40 40.68
CA LEU A 633 0.31 2.43 41.00
C LEU A 633 0.20 1.16 40.14
N LYS A 634 -1.01 0.71 39.79
CA LYS A 634 -1.20 -0.39 38.82
C LYS A 634 -0.62 -0.05 37.44
N LEU A 635 -0.66 1.22 37.06
CA LEU A 635 -0.14 1.74 35.80
C LEU A 635 1.36 2.11 35.87
N TYR A 636 1.99 2.01 37.03
CA TYR A 636 3.33 2.54 37.27
C TYR A 636 4.42 1.86 36.42
N PHE A 637 5.32 2.69 35.89
CA PHE A 637 6.65 2.35 35.39
C PHE A 637 7.58 3.57 35.54
N PRO A 638 8.92 3.39 35.48
CA PRO A 638 9.88 4.43 35.89
C PRO A 638 9.68 5.80 35.23
N GLU A 639 9.27 5.84 33.96
CA GLU A 639 9.06 7.05 33.18
C GLU A 639 7.84 7.87 33.65
N LEU A 640 6.87 7.26 34.34
CA LEU A 640 5.72 7.94 34.93
C LEU A 640 5.97 8.47 36.34
N HIS A 641 7.14 8.19 36.92
CA HIS A 641 7.41 8.49 38.33
C HIS A 641 7.20 9.97 38.67
N MET A 642 7.77 10.88 37.88
CA MET A 642 7.62 12.33 38.12
C MET A 642 6.18 12.79 37.93
N VAL A 643 5.49 12.28 36.90
CA VAL A 643 4.09 12.64 36.60
C VAL A 643 3.17 12.23 37.75
N LEU A 644 3.33 11.00 38.25
CA LEU A 644 2.53 10.51 39.36
C LEU A 644 2.81 11.32 40.64
N LEU A 645 4.08 11.60 40.92
CA LEU A 645 4.50 12.35 42.09
C LEU A 645 3.98 13.80 42.06
N GLU A 646 4.14 14.51 40.94
CA GLU A 646 3.59 15.85 40.72
C GLU A 646 2.06 15.86 40.84
N SER A 647 1.39 14.88 40.22
CA SER A 647 -0.08 14.77 40.28
C SER A 647 -0.59 14.58 41.71
N LEU A 648 0.05 13.70 42.49
CA LEU A 648 -0.30 13.49 43.89
C LEU A 648 -0.03 14.74 44.73
N MET A 649 1.10 15.41 44.52
CA MET A 649 1.44 16.64 45.22
C MET A 649 0.40 17.73 44.97
N GLU A 650 0.01 17.96 43.71
CA GLU A 650 -0.99 18.97 43.37
C GLU A 650 -2.36 18.68 44.01
N ILE A 651 -2.83 17.42 43.96
CA ILE A 651 -4.08 17.00 44.60
C ILE A 651 -4.03 17.28 46.11
N ILE A 652 -2.93 16.94 46.76
CA ILE A 652 -2.71 17.16 48.19
C ILE A 652 -2.63 18.64 48.53
N LEU A 653 -1.93 19.44 47.72
CA LEU A 653 -1.78 20.88 47.93
C LEU A 653 -3.14 21.59 47.92
N VAL A 654 -4.06 21.20 47.04
CA VAL A 654 -5.41 21.80 47.00
C VAL A 654 -6.17 21.59 48.31
N ALA A 655 -6.08 20.39 48.90
CA ALA A 655 -6.71 20.13 50.20
C ALA A 655 -6.05 20.91 51.35
N ILE A 656 -4.71 21.00 51.33
CA ILE A 656 -3.95 21.77 52.32
C ILE A 656 -4.29 23.26 52.25
N GLN A 657 -4.30 23.84 51.06
CA GLN A 657 -4.64 25.24 50.83
C GLN A 657 -6.06 25.58 51.30
N HIS A 658 -7.02 24.68 51.08
CA HIS A 658 -8.38 24.87 51.55
C HIS A 658 -8.50 24.87 53.08
N VAL A 659 -7.80 23.94 53.75
CA VAL A 659 -7.76 23.87 55.21
C VAL A 659 -7.08 25.11 55.80
N ASP A 660 -5.95 25.55 55.22
CA ASP A 660 -5.23 26.76 55.68
C ASP A 660 -6.05 28.03 55.47
N TYR A 661 -6.67 28.19 54.29
CA TYR A 661 -7.58 29.30 54.01
C TYR A 661 -8.74 29.35 55.02
N SER A 662 -9.37 28.19 55.28
CA SER A 662 -10.48 28.08 56.24
C SER A 662 -10.05 28.42 57.66
N LEU A 663 -8.84 28.02 58.10
CA LEU A 663 -8.28 28.37 59.41
C LEU A 663 -8.01 29.86 59.59
N ARG A 664 -7.65 30.56 58.50
CA ARG A 664 -7.39 32.01 58.50
C ARG A 664 -8.68 32.82 58.51
N CYS A 665 -9.69 32.39 57.76
CA CYS A 665 -10.96 33.11 57.62
C CYS A 665 -11.94 32.87 58.77
N GLU A 666 -11.89 31.70 59.43
CA GLU A 666 -12.85 31.36 60.48
C GLU A 666 -12.55 32.07 61.81
N GLN A 667 -13.56 32.78 62.33
CA GLN A 667 -13.49 33.55 63.57
C GLN A 667 -14.05 32.79 64.78
N ASP A 668 -14.92 31.80 64.54
CA ASP A 668 -15.52 30.98 65.59
C ASP A 668 -14.49 30.00 66.21
N PRO A 669 -14.21 30.07 67.53
CA PRO A 669 -13.21 29.23 68.17
C PRO A 669 -13.54 27.74 68.14
N GLU A 670 -14.83 27.37 68.18
CA GLU A 670 -15.26 25.96 68.16
C GLU A 670 -15.06 25.34 66.77
N LYS A 671 -15.46 26.07 65.73
CA LYS A 671 -15.18 25.65 64.34
C LYS A 671 -13.70 25.65 64.05
N LYS A 672 -12.94 26.62 64.54
CA LYS A 672 -11.47 26.64 64.38
C LYS A 672 -10.81 25.44 65.07
N ALA A 673 -11.32 24.99 66.22
CA ALA A 673 -10.87 23.74 66.85
C ALA A 673 -11.21 22.50 66.00
N PHE A 674 -12.41 22.46 65.41
CA PHE A 674 -12.82 21.38 64.50
C PHE A 674 -11.99 21.34 63.20
N ILE A 675 -11.70 22.49 62.59
CA ILE A 675 -10.84 22.57 61.41
C ILE A 675 -9.41 22.10 61.76
N ARG A 676 -8.88 22.45 62.95
CA ARG A 676 -7.57 21.93 63.41
C ARG A 676 -7.56 20.41 63.58
N GLN A 677 -8.65 19.81 64.03
CA GLN A 677 -8.79 18.35 64.13
C GLN A 677 -8.78 17.68 62.75
N ASN A 678 -9.47 18.28 61.77
CA ASN A 678 -9.44 17.81 60.38
C ASN A 678 -8.07 18.00 59.73
N ALA A 679 -7.39 19.11 60.00
CA ALA A 679 -6.02 19.35 59.58
C ALA A 679 -5.06 18.30 60.16
N SER A 680 -5.17 18.01 61.46
CA SER A 680 -4.43 16.93 62.14
C SER A 680 -4.60 15.60 61.44
N PHE A 681 -5.84 15.21 61.12
CA PHE A 681 -6.12 13.98 60.41
C PHE A 681 -5.43 13.94 59.02
N LEU A 682 -5.53 15.02 58.24
CA LEU A 682 -4.89 15.09 56.92
C LEU A 682 -3.36 14.97 57.01
N TYR A 683 -2.71 15.69 57.94
CA TYR A 683 -1.25 15.72 58.06
C TYR A 683 -0.63 14.52 58.78
N GLU A 684 -1.28 14.00 59.82
CA GLU A 684 -0.72 12.94 60.67
C GLU A 684 -1.17 11.55 60.26
N THR A 685 -2.30 11.45 59.55
CA THR A 685 -2.87 10.16 59.17
C THR A 685 -2.89 9.98 57.66
N VAL A 686 -3.42 10.92 56.88
CA VAL A 686 -3.56 10.75 55.42
C VAL A 686 -2.22 10.84 54.69
N LEU A 687 -1.43 11.90 54.91
CA LEU A 687 -0.13 12.05 54.23
C LEU A 687 0.83 10.88 54.49
N PRO A 688 1.03 10.40 55.73
CA PRO A 688 1.94 9.28 55.96
C PRO A 688 1.44 7.97 55.34
N VAL A 689 0.12 7.78 55.23
CA VAL A 689 -0.45 6.61 54.57
C VAL A 689 -0.24 6.68 53.06
N VAL A 690 -0.42 7.85 52.45
CA VAL A 690 -0.11 8.09 51.02
C VAL A 690 1.38 7.89 50.75
N GLU A 691 2.26 8.47 51.58
CA GLU A 691 3.71 8.26 51.50
C GLU A 691 4.06 6.78 51.54
N LYS A 692 3.60 6.07 52.58
CA LYS A 692 3.91 4.65 52.76
C LYS A 692 3.40 3.79 51.60
N ARG A 693 2.17 4.02 51.12
CA ARG A 693 1.61 3.28 49.99
C ARG A 693 2.33 3.59 48.68
N PHE A 694 2.76 4.83 48.46
CA PHE A 694 3.60 5.19 47.32
C PHE A 694 4.97 4.49 47.40
N GLU A 695 5.60 4.48 48.58
CA GLU A 695 6.88 3.81 48.82
C GLU A 695 6.79 2.29 48.62
N GLU A 696 5.73 1.66 49.11
CA GLU A 696 5.44 0.23 48.92
C GLU A 696 5.21 -0.10 47.42
N GLY A 697 4.52 0.77 46.68
CA GLY A 697 4.22 0.55 45.26
C GLY A 697 5.40 0.83 44.31
N VAL A 698 6.23 1.84 44.61
CA VAL A 698 7.34 2.28 43.76
C VAL A 698 8.69 1.68 44.18
N GLY A 699 8.82 1.26 45.45
CA GLY A 699 10.07 0.76 46.02
C GLY A 699 11.13 1.84 46.28
N LYS A 700 10.77 3.13 46.18
CA LYS A 700 11.67 4.27 46.46
C LYS A 700 10.98 5.32 47.35
N PRO A 701 11.71 5.92 48.31
CA PRO A 701 11.18 6.99 49.15
C PRO A 701 10.88 8.26 48.34
N ALA A 702 9.67 8.80 48.51
CA ALA A 702 9.25 10.04 47.87
C ALA A 702 9.67 11.25 48.70
N LYS A 703 10.90 11.73 48.51
CA LYS A 703 11.44 12.90 49.24
C LYS A 703 10.52 14.13 49.15
N GLN A 704 9.90 14.37 47.99
CA GLN A 704 9.02 15.53 47.79
C GLN A 704 7.71 15.44 48.59
N LEU A 705 7.16 14.24 48.81
CA LEU A 705 6.00 14.06 49.70
C LEU A 705 6.41 14.24 51.18
N GLN A 706 7.58 13.73 51.56
CA GLN A 706 8.15 13.93 52.89
C GLN A 706 8.44 15.42 53.17
N ASP A 707 8.95 16.15 52.18
CA ASP A 707 9.18 17.60 52.26
C ASP A 707 7.84 18.36 52.41
N LEU A 708 6.82 17.98 51.66
CA LEU A 708 5.47 18.55 51.79
C LEU A 708 4.87 18.29 53.18
N ARG A 709 5.08 17.11 53.76
CA ARG A 709 4.71 16.80 55.15
C ARG A 709 5.49 17.63 56.17
N ASN A 710 6.76 17.91 55.91
CA ASN A 710 7.60 18.72 56.81
C ASN A 710 7.24 20.21 56.75
N VAL A 711 7.00 20.76 55.55
CA VAL A 711 6.57 22.15 55.34
C VAL A 711 5.18 22.38 55.92
N SER A 712 4.26 21.44 55.74
CA SER A 712 2.91 21.56 56.31
C SER A 712 2.86 21.39 57.83
N ARG A 713 3.75 20.58 58.42
CA ARG A 713 3.95 20.53 59.88
C ARG A 713 4.42 21.85 60.46
N LEU A 714 5.24 22.62 59.74
CA LEU A 714 5.68 23.95 60.15
C LEU A 714 4.53 24.97 60.15
N MET A 715 3.60 24.91 59.20
CA MET A 715 2.40 25.77 59.18
C MET A 715 1.46 25.52 60.37
N ARG A 716 1.45 24.30 60.92
CA ARG A 716 0.68 23.94 62.12
C ARG A 716 1.19 24.62 63.40
N ILE A 717 2.45 25.08 63.41
CA ILE A 717 3.11 25.68 64.57
C ILE A 717 2.91 27.20 64.63
N ASN A 718 2.58 27.86 63.50
CA ASN A 718 2.56 29.32 63.43
C ASN A 718 1.23 29.90 62.89
N PRO A 719 0.16 29.92 63.71
CA PRO A 719 -1.17 30.39 63.30
C PRO A 719 -1.28 31.91 63.03
N GLU A 720 -0.21 32.68 63.24
CA GLU A 720 -0.15 34.13 62.95
C GLU A 720 0.77 34.49 61.77
N SER A 721 1.35 33.50 61.08
CA SER A 721 2.23 33.78 59.94
C SER A 721 1.42 34.23 58.72
N THR A 722 1.44 35.54 58.45
CA THR A 722 0.82 36.19 57.28
C THR A 722 1.56 35.94 55.97
N THR A 723 2.65 35.19 55.96
CA THR A 723 3.41 34.89 54.75
C THR A 723 2.77 33.75 53.96
N SER A 724 2.21 34.12 52.81
CA SER A 724 1.77 33.20 51.75
C SER A 724 2.95 32.40 51.20
N VAL A 725 2.76 31.11 50.96
CA VAL A 725 3.57 30.40 49.96
C VAL A 725 2.67 30.25 48.74
N VAL A 726 3.01 31.00 47.70
CA VAL A 726 2.59 30.76 46.31
C VAL A 726 3.16 29.42 45.86
#